data_AF-A0A667ZBE7-F1
#
_entry.id   AF-A0A667ZBE7-F1
#
_cell.length_a   1.000
_cell.length_b   1.000
_cell.length_c   1.000
_cell.angle_alpha   90.00
_cell.angle_beta   90.00
_cell.angle_gamma   90.00
#
_symmetry.space_group_name_H-M   'P 1'
#
loop_
_entity.id
_entity.type
_entity.pdbx_description
1 polymer ?
#
loop_
_entity_poly.entity_id
_entity_poly.type
_entity_poly.pdbx_seq_one_letter_code
_entity_poly.pdbx_strand_id
1 'polypeptide(L)'
;FASLFHSTLGRPFSLGMLYDCRKDSLIPGMTLWDPDVLEKNIRERPQPNSEFEIVASESLEDKSSALNVQASLKISFLSGLVEVGGSAKYLKDNKISKNQARVTLTYKTTTKFQELSMKHLGSGKVKHQCVFDKGLATHVVTGILYGAQAFFVFDHEVSEKEDHQDIEGSLKTMVKKIPEIAIEGEASLQMKGMDISKDKKFSCKFHGDFNLQRNPVSIQDAIEVYQSLPTLLGANGENAVPVKVWLMPLKSLDSAAARLVRQIRIRLVTEAQSILEDLSELEMRCNDAIKNCTTQQFPQIGKKLKTFKELLSEYKLEFQRTLAKTLPSIREGREKEAVLAKVLKKRHSSPFNNKNLGEWMSCKEREINILKSLTDMMKNTKIVTSRYALDQEILSAEHAVCFAFTSLEDDEPYLSYLSKYLKETPESPQEITFQTYDAEKDQWFFSNEVWNTMRQKAKLFNEFAEANKDSNIRFLIAGVANETQKGASIHLYKEGSLVSENFEPPSKPEKTAVSDTTHNSVTVRISPPGFGLPLKEEAMDIDGCRSYSFGKESFRRNRTIMVLGAAGSGKSTLINGMINYIVGVEWKDSFRFKLTDEGQLRSQAESQTSEITVYKVNHQEGFKIPYSLTIVDTPGFGDTRGIERDRAI
;
A
#
# COMPACT_ATOMS: atom_id res chain seq x y z
N PHE A 1 29.81 -30.04 -33.99
CA PHE A 1 30.47 -29.13 -33.04
C PHE A 1 29.60 -27.91 -32.84
N ALA A 2 28.67 -27.91 -31.88
CA ALA A 2 27.91 -26.70 -31.58
C ALA A 2 28.64 -25.98 -30.44
N SER A 3 29.42 -24.95 -30.76
CA SER A 3 29.95 -24.02 -29.77
C SER A 3 28.79 -23.23 -29.16
N LEU A 4 28.68 -23.22 -27.84
CA LEU A 4 27.72 -22.39 -27.13
C LEU A 4 28.36 -21.01 -26.92
N PHE A 5 27.60 -19.93 -27.02
CA PHE A 5 28.07 -18.61 -26.57
C PHE A 5 27.26 -18.16 -25.36
N HIS A 6 27.92 -17.53 -24.39
CA HIS A 6 27.30 -17.03 -23.15
C HIS A 6 27.68 -15.57 -22.90
N SER A 7 26.74 -14.80 -22.33
CA SER A 7 27.05 -13.52 -21.71
C SER A 7 27.83 -13.75 -20.41
N THR A 8 28.87 -12.96 -20.17
CA THR A 8 29.76 -13.13 -19.02
C THR A 8 29.14 -12.64 -17.72
N LEU A 9 28.27 -11.62 -17.82
CA LEU A 9 27.60 -10.98 -16.69
C LEU A 9 28.56 -10.46 -15.61
N GLY A 10 29.71 -9.91 -16.05
CA GLY A 10 30.76 -9.38 -15.17
C GLY A 10 31.54 -10.44 -14.39
N ARG A 11 31.37 -11.73 -14.71
CA ARG A 11 32.16 -12.82 -14.12
C ARG A 11 33.57 -12.88 -14.75
N PRO A 12 34.61 -13.25 -13.99
CA PRO A 12 36.00 -13.18 -14.44
C PRO A 12 36.36 -14.38 -15.33
N PHE A 13 36.03 -14.31 -16.61
CA PHE A 13 36.38 -15.34 -17.60
C PHE A 13 37.81 -15.16 -18.13
N SER A 14 38.49 -16.29 -18.34
CA SER A 14 39.79 -16.36 -19.03
C SER A 14 39.82 -17.53 -20.03
N LEU A 15 40.69 -17.44 -21.03
CA LEU A 15 40.84 -18.51 -22.02
C LEU A 15 41.37 -19.78 -21.36
N GLY A 16 40.85 -20.94 -21.76
CA GLY A 16 41.20 -22.23 -21.16
C GLY A 16 40.54 -22.50 -19.81
N MET A 17 39.78 -21.55 -19.27
CA MET A 17 39.01 -21.73 -18.04
C MET A 17 37.90 -22.78 -18.24
N LEU A 18 37.69 -23.58 -17.21
CA LEU A 18 36.66 -24.61 -17.19
C LEU A 18 35.31 -24.04 -16.73
N TYR A 19 34.23 -24.48 -17.38
CA TYR A 19 32.87 -24.05 -17.09
C TYR A 19 31.93 -25.25 -16.96
N ASP A 20 31.05 -25.19 -15.96
CA ASP A 20 30.01 -26.18 -15.76
C ASP A 20 28.62 -25.63 -16.10
N CYS A 21 28.13 -25.89 -17.33
CA CYS A 21 26.78 -25.52 -17.77
C CYS A 21 25.64 -26.16 -16.96
N ARG A 22 25.92 -27.17 -16.13
CA ARG A 22 24.89 -27.77 -15.26
C ARG A 22 24.51 -26.82 -14.14
N LYS A 23 25.51 -26.16 -13.56
CA LYS A 23 25.39 -25.24 -12.43
C LYS A 23 25.56 -23.77 -12.82
N ASP A 24 25.96 -23.50 -14.07
CA ASP A 24 26.40 -22.19 -14.56
C ASP A 24 27.56 -21.58 -13.75
N SER A 25 28.47 -22.43 -13.30
CA SER A 25 29.60 -22.07 -12.46
C SER A 25 30.94 -22.11 -13.19
N LEU A 26 31.80 -21.14 -12.88
CA LEU A 26 33.22 -21.14 -13.26
C LEU A 26 34.01 -22.06 -12.34
N ILE A 27 35.02 -22.75 -12.87
CA ILE A 27 35.95 -23.56 -12.08
C ILE A 27 37.33 -22.88 -12.09
N PRO A 28 37.62 -21.98 -11.13
CA PRO A 28 38.89 -21.27 -11.08
C PRO A 28 40.05 -22.20 -10.69
N GLY A 29 41.25 -21.86 -11.14
CA GLY A 29 42.49 -22.57 -10.76
C GLY A 29 42.71 -23.94 -11.41
N MET A 30 41.77 -24.43 -12.22
CA MET A 30 41.90 -25.68 -12.96
C MET A 30 41.83 -25.43 -14.48
N THR A 31 42.81 -25.96 -15.21
CA THR A 31 42.92 -25.85 -16.67
C THR A 31 43.24 -27.22 -17.28
N LEU A 32 42.93 -27.41 -18.57
CA LEU A 32 43.30 -28.64 -19.29
C LEU A 32 44.77 -28.65 -19.75
N TRP A 33 45.36 -27.46 -19.85
CA TRP A 33 46.71 -27.20 -20.36
C TRP A 33 47.50 -26.33 -19.37
N ASP A 34 48.83 -26.43 -19.41
CA ASP A 34 49.68 -25.54 -18.62
C ASP A 34 49.55 -24.08 -19.09
N PRO A 35 49.72 -23.10 -18.19
CA PRO A 35 49.66 -21.68 -18.53
C PRO A 35 50.55 -21.30 -19.72
N ASP A 36 51.81 -21.76 -19.73
CA ASP A 36 52.77 -21.46 -20.80
C ASP A 36 52.31 -21.96 -22.18
N VAL A 37 51.55 -23.06 -22.21
CA VAL A 37 51.01 -23.64 -23.45
C VAL A 37 49.79 -22.84 -23.91
N LEU A 38 48.96 -22.37 -22.99
CA LEU A 38 47.82 -21.51 -23.29
C LEU A 38 48.28 -20.20 -23.92
N GLU A 39 49.20 -19.49 -23.27
CA GLU A 39 49.67 -18.16 -23.69
C GLU A 39 50.26 -18.17 -25.10
N LYS A 40 51.07 -19.17 -25.44
CA LYS A 40 51.69 -19.32 -26.78
C LYS A 40 50.68 -19.55 -27.91
N ASN A 41 49.42 -19.84 -27.59
CA ASN A 41 48.40 -20.26 -28.54
C ASN A 41 47.19 -19.35 -28.62
N ILE A 42 47.25 -18.19 -27.96
CA ILE A 42 46.21 -17.18 -28.06
C ILE A 42 46.37 -16.43 -29.38
N ARG A 43 45.28 -16.33 -30.14
CA ARG A 43 45.16 -15.41 -31.27
C ARG A 43 44.27 -14.26 -30.85
N GLU A 44 44.71 -13.04 -31.16
CA GLU A 44 43.95 -11.83 -30.91
C GLU A 44 43.63 -11.15 -32.24
N ARG A 45 42.39 -10.63 -32.36
CA ARG A 45 41.98 -9.79 -33.48
C ARG A 45 41.21 -8.57 -32.97
N PRO A 46 41.46 -7.36 -33.51
CA PRO A 46 40.62 -6.20 -33.22
C PRO A 46 39.17 -6.45 -33.62
N GLN A 47 38.22 -6.06 -32.77
CA GLN A 47 36.78 -6.04 -33.04
C GLN A 47 36.13 -4.80 -32.39
N PRO A 48 36.51 -3.58 -32.82
CA PRO A 48 35.94 -2.36 -32.30
C PRO A 48 34.48 -2.21 -32.76
N ASN A 49 33.57 -2.01 -31.81
CA ASN A 49 32.19 -1.60 -32.06
C ASN A 49 31.73 -0.73 -30.91
N SER A 50 30.95 0.31 -31.18
CA SER A 50 30.37 1.17 -30.14
C SER A 50 28.92 1.48 -30.51
N GLU A 51 28.00 1.15 -29.61
CA GLU A 51 26.57 1.36 -29.77
C GLU A 51 25.97 1.91 -28.47
N PHE A 52 24.92 2.72 -28.60
CA PHE A 52 24.13 3.15 -27.46
C PHE A 52 22.66 2.88 -27.72
N GLU A 53 21.92 2.65 -26.64
CA GLU A 53 20.51 2.31 -26.69
C GLU A 53 19.80 3.01 -25.54
N ILE A 54 18.62 3.59 -25.79
CA ILE A 54 17.80 4.23 -24.75
C ILE A 54 16.54 3.40 -24.57
N VAL A 55 16.41 2.83 -23.39
CA VAL A 55 15.33 1.92 -23.04
C VAL A 55 14.47 2.58 -21.97
N ALA A 56 13.17 2.71 -22.25
CA ALA A 56 12.17 3.19 -21.29
C ALA A 56 11.38 2.03 -20.65
N SER A 57 11.62 0.80 -21.09
CA SER A 57 10.98 -0.42 -20.59
C SER A 57 11.95 -1.23 -19.73
N GLU A 58 11.52 -1.62 -18.54
CA GLU A 58 12.39 -2.13 -17.46
C GLU A 58 12.00 -3.54 -17.01
N SER A 59 11.30 -4.30 -17.88
CA SER A 59 10.97 -5.69 -17.59
C SER A 59 12.25 -6.54 -17.51
N LEU A 60 12.19 -7.70 -16.85
CA LEU A 60 13.36 -8.58 -16.83
C LEU A 60 13.71 -9.06 -18.25
N GLU A 61 12.73 -9.17 -19.14
CA GLU A 61 12.97 -9.51 -20.54
C GLU A 61 13.79 -8.44 -21.25
N ASP A 62 13.46 -7.16 -21.03
CA ASP A 62 14.19 -6.03 -21.63
C ASP A 62 15.63 -5.99 -21.11
N LYS A 63 15.82 -6.14 -19.79
CA LYS A 63 17.15 -6.18 -19.18
C LYS A 63 17.98 -7.37 -19.65
N SER A 64 17.35 -8.54 -19.76
CA SER A 64 17.97 -9.75 -20.29
C SER A 64 18.40 -9.55 -21.74
N SER A 65 17.56 -8.90 -22.56
CA SER A 65 17.84 -8.58 -23.95
C SER A 65 19.00 -7.58 -24.07
N ALA A 66 19.00 -6.51 -23.27
CA ALA A 66 20.05 -5.51 -23.25
C ALA A 66 21.44 -6.11 -22.94
N LEU A 67 21.50 -7.15 -22.10
CA LEU A 67 22.71 -7.88 -21.72
C LEU A 67 22.94 -9.18 -22.51
N ASN A 68 22.16 -9.44 -23.56
CA ASN A 68 22.23 -10.64 -24.39
C ASN A 68 22.17 -11.96 -23.60
N VAL A 69 21.31 -12.03 -22.60
CA VAL A 69 21.12 -13.18 -21.71
C VAL A 69 20.20 -14.21 -22.37
N GLN A 70 20.77 -15.36 -22.73
CA GLN A 70 20.00 -16.48 -23.28
C GLN A 70 19.10 -17.14 -22.23
N ALA A 71 18.05 -17.82 -22.68
CA ALA A 71 17.07 -18.47 -21.81
C ALA A 71 17.67 -19.44 -20.77
N SER A 72 18.67 -20.24 -21.17
CA SER A 72 19.37 -21.18 -20.27
C SER A 72 20.07 -20.44 -19.12
N LEU A 73 20.73 -19.32 -19.41
CA LEU A 73 21.41 -18.49 -18.43
C LEU A 73 20.41 -17.65 -17.61
N LYS A 74 19.31 -17.21 -18.24
CA LYS A 74 18.24 -16.42 -17.61
C LYS A 74 17.62 -17.17 -16.42
N ILE A 75 17.25 -18.44 -16.59
CA ILE A 75 16.68 -19.22 -15.47
C ILE A 75 17.71 -19.48 -14.34
N SER A 76 18.99 -19.59 -14.67
CA SER A 76 20.06 -19.71 -13.67
C SER A 76 20.26 -18.42 -12.89
N PHE A 77 20.19 -17.28 -13.57
CA PHE A 77 20.18 -15.97 -12.91
C PHE A 77 18.96 -15.83 -11.99
N LEU A 78 17.76 -16.14 -12.50
CA LEU A 78 16.51 -16.07 -11.76
C LEU A 78 16.49 -16.94 -10.50
N SER A 79 17.14 -18.10 -10.54
CA SER A 79 17.26 -19.02 -9.40
C SER A 79 18.37 -18.64 -8.41
N GLY A 80 19.23 -17.67 -8.74
CA GLY A 80 20.36 -17.29 -7.91
C GLY A 80 21.61 -18.18 -8.07
N LEU A 81 21.66 -19.05 -9.09
CA LEU A 81 22.86 -19.83 -9.42
C LEU A 81 23.99 -18.99 -10.02
N VAL A 82 23.64 -17.83 -10.60
CA VAL A 82 24.61 -16.94 -11.25
C VAL A 82 24.76 -15.66 -10.45
N GLU A 83 25.96 -15.45 -9.94
CA GLU A 83 26.38 -14.14 -9.41
C GLU A 83 26.78 -13.21 -10.57
N VAL A 84 26.38 -11.95 -10.46
CA VAL A 84 26.61 -10.93 -11.49
C VAL A 84 27.50 -9.82 -10.95
N GLY A 85 28.43 -9.35 -11.77
CA GLY A 85 29.37 -8.27 -11.47
C GLY A 85 29.23 -7.10 -12.44
N GLY A 86 29.98 -6.02 -12.18
CA GLY A 86 30.08 -4.86 -13.08
C GLY A 86 28.73 -4.33 -13.54
N SER A 87 28.60 -4.12 -14.85
CA SER A 87 27.40 -3.64 -15.54
C SER A 87 26.18 -4.56 -15.37
N ALA A 88 26.40 -5.86 -15.23
CA ALA A 88 25.31 -6.84 -15.08
C ALA A 88 24.58 -6.78 -13.74
N LYS A 89 25.07 -5.99 -12.76
CA LYS A 89 24.30 -5.63 -11.56
C LYS A 89 22.98 -4.94 -11.89
N TYR A 90 22.89 -4.31 -13.06
CA TYR A 90 21.63 -3.76 -13.60
C TYR A 90 20.47 -4.77 -13.62
N LEU A 91 20.74 -6.06 -13.84
CA LEU A 91 19.70 -7.12 -13.79
C LEU A 91 19.00 -7.22 -12.43
N LYS A 92 19.66 -6.79 -11.35
CA LYS A 92 19.12 -6.81 -9.98
C LYS A 92 18.50 -5.48 -9.57
N ASP A 93 18.69 -4.39 -10.33
CA ASP A 93 18.16 -3.07 -10.01
C ASP A 93 16.70 -2.93 -10.49
N ASN A 94 15.75 -3.34 -9.65
CA ASN A 94 14.33 -3.28 -9.97
C ASN A 94 13.67 -2.02 -9.40
N LYS A 95 12.60 -1.57 -10.06
CA LYS A 95 11.70 -0.55 -9.50
C LYS A 95 11.20 -1.00 -8.14
N ILE A 96 11.15 -0.07 -7.19
CA ILE A 96 10.65 -0.32 -5.82
C ILE A 96 9.21 0.15 -5.62
N SER A 97 8.67 0.89 -6.60
CA SER A 97 7.38 1.57 -6.56
C SER A 97 6.80 1.62 -7.97
N LYS A 98 5.47 1.50 -8.11
CA LYS A 98 4.78 1.73 -9.40
C LYS A 98 4.76 3.21 -9.79
N ASN A 99 4.84 4.09 -8.80
CA ASN A 99 4.90 5.54 -9.01
C ASN A 99 6.31 6.01 -9.43
N GLN A 100 7.24 5.10 -9.67
CA GLN A 100 8.57 5.44 -10.18
C GLN A 100 8.58 5.43 -11.72
N ALA A 101 8.75 6.60 -12.32
CA ALA A 101 9.14 6.71 -13.73
C ALA A 101 10.64 6.40 -13.85
N ARG A 102 11.02 5.53 -14.80
CA ARG A 102 12.42 5.10 -14.98
C ARG A 102 12.78 5.08 -16.45
N VAL A 103 13.95 5.61 -16.78
CA VAL A 103 14.54 5.51 -18.11
C VAL A 103 16.00 5.12 -17.96
N THR A 104 16.46 4.15 -18.75
CA THR A 104 17.84 3.70 -18.73
C THR A 104 18.55 4.04 -20.04
N LEU A 105 19.67 4.76 -19.94
CA LEU A 105 20.62 4.94 -21.04
C LEU A 105 21.67 3.83 -20.97
N THR A 106 21.83 3.12 -22.08
CA THR A 106 22.79 2.02 -22.20
C THR A 106 23.92 2.41 -23.15
N TYR A 107 25.15 2.15 -22.73
CA TYR A 107 26.36 2.26 -23.53
C TYR A 107 26.98 0.87 -23.65
N LYS A 108 27.32 0.44 -24.87
CA LYS A 108 27.99 -0.84 -25.12
C LYS A 108 29.14 -0.63 -26.09
N THR A 109 30.29 -1.19 -25.78
CA THR A 109 31.45 -1.16 -26.65
C THR A 109 32.18 -2.49 -26.61
N THR A 110 32.74 -2.90 -27.75
CA THR A 110 33.63 -4.05 -27.88
C THR A 110 34.96 -3.58 -28.43
N THR A 111 36.05 -4.25 -28.04
CA THR A 111 37.41 -3.82 -28.39
C THR A 111 38.12 -4.88 -29.20
N LYS A 112 38.19 -6.11 -28.68
CA LYS A 112 38.99 -7.19 -29.26
C LYS A 112 38.40 -8.55 -28.98
N PHE A 113 38.75 -9.51 -29.83
CA PHE A 113 38.39 -10.91 -29.67
C PHE A 113 39.64 -11.76 -29.54
N GLN A 114 39.71 -12.57 -28.49
CA GLN A 114 40.76 -13.54 -28.25
C GLN A 114 40.24 -14.97 -28.40
N GLU A 115 41.01 -15.86 -29.02
CA GLU A 115 40.65 -17.27 -29.16
C GLU A 115 41.86 -18.21 -29.02
N LEU A 116 41.59 -19.45 -28.61
CA LEU A 116 42.58 -20.52 -28.59
C LEU A 116 42.77 -21.11 -29.99
N SER A 117 44.02 -21.27 -30.41
CA SER A 117 44.33 -21.92 -31.68
C SER A 117 43.99 -23.41 -31.65
N MET A 118 43.44 -23.93 -32.75
CA MET A 118 43.08 -25.35 -32.90
C MET A 118 44.28 -26.31 -32.78
N LYS A 119 45.52 -25.81 -32.82
CA LYS A 119 46.74 -26.63 -32.75
C LYS A 119 46.82 -27.48 -31.46
N HIS A 120 46.16 -27.06 -30.38
CA HIS A 120 46.21 -27.72 -29.06
C HIS A 120 44.88 -28.36 -28.60
N LEU A 121 43.81 -28.22 -29.40
CA LEU A 121 42.48 -28.77 -29.11
C LEU A 121 42.28 -30.20 -29.66
N GLY A 122 43.34 -30.87 -30.11
CA GLY A 122 43.31 -32.24 -30.62
C GLY A 122 43.45 -33.31 -29.52
N SER A 123 42.91 -34.51 -29.78
CA SER A 123 43.03 -35.67 -28.89
C SER A 123 44.49 -35.97 -28.53
N GLY A 124 44.77 -36.24 -27.25
CA GLY A 124 46.10 -36.56 -26.72
C GLY A 124 46.97 -35.35 -26.30
N LYS A 125 46.48 -34.11 -26.44
CA LYS A 125 47.22 -32.89 -26.04
C LYS A 125 46.78 -32.27 -24.71
N VAL A 126 45.87 -32.92 -24.01
CA VAL A 126 45.39 -32.53 -22.68
C VAL A 126 46.31 -33.11 -21.61
N LYS A 127 46.84 -32.26 -20.72
CA LYS A 127 47.78 -32.68 -19.67
C LYS A 127 47.06 -33.09 -18.39
N HIS A 128 45.99 -32.37 -18.03
CA HIS A 128 45.28 -32.55 -16.76
C HIS A 128 43.99 -33.35 -16.96
N GLN A 129 44.12 -34.67 -17.20
CA GLN A 129 42.98 -35.57 -17.47
C GLN A 129 42.03 -35.75 -16.28
N CYS A 130 42.50 -35.50 -15.05
CA CYS A 130 41.71 -35.65 -13.82
C CYS A 130 40.43 -34.80 -13.78
N VAL A 131 40.34 -33.76 -14.63
CA VAL A 131 39.13 -32.95 -14.84
C VAL A 131 37.98 -33.80 -15.39
N PHE A 132 38.29 -34.75 -16.29
CA PHE A 132 37.31 -35.65 -16.90
C PHE A 132 36.84 -36.70 -15.89
N ASP A 133 37.77 -37.36 -15.19
CA ASP A 133 37.48 -38.42 -14.22
C ASP A 133 36.56 -37.93 -13.08
N LYS A 134 36.81 -36.71 -12.60
CA LYS A 134 36.03 -36.10 -11.52
C LYS A 134 34.75 -35.42 -12.01
N GLY A 135 34.55 -35.33 -13.33
CA GLY A 135 33.36 -34.71 -13.93
C GLY A 135 33.14 -33.27 -13.46
N LEU A 136 34.20 -32.47 -13.29
CA LEU A 136 34.15 -31.16 -12.65
C LEU A 136 33.54 -30.07 -13.53
N ALA A 137 33.69 -30.19 -14.84
CA ALA A 137 33.22 -29.22 -15.82
C ALA A 137 32.62 -29.92 -17.03
N THR A 138 31.85 -29.17 -17.82
CA THR A 138 31.24 -29.68 -19.06
C THR A 138 31.80 -29.00 -20.30
N HIS A 139 32.36 -27.80 -20.14
CA HIS A 139 32.90 -27.00 -21.23
C HIS A 139 34.23 -26.34 -20.84
N VAL A 140 34.99 -25.91 -21.86
CA VAL A 140 36.16 -25.05 -21.72
C VAL A 140 35.97 -23.79 -22.56
N VAL A 141 36.46 -22.66 -22.06
CA VAL A 141 36.42 -21.36 -22.75
C VAL A 141 37.46 -21.35 -23.87
N THR A 142 37.01 -21.22 -25.11
CA THR A 142 37.89 -21.20 -26.30
C THR A 142 37.95 -19.86 -27.00
N GLY A 143 37.03 -18.94 -26.70
CA GLY A 143 37.02 -17.59 -27.25
C GLY A 143 36.37 -16.60 -26.31
N ILE A 144 36.85 -15.36 -26.31
CA ILE A 144 36.36 -14.26 -25.48
C ILE A 144 36.31 -13.00 -26.34
N LEU A 145 35.16 -12.33 -26.33
CA LEU A 145 35.00 -10.96 -26.80
C LEU A 145 35.15 -10.04 -25.59
N TYR A 146 36.08 -9.10 -25.70
CA TYR A 146 36.34 -8.06 -24.70
C TYR A 146 35.66 -6.76 -25.09
N GLY A 147 35.23 -6.02 -24.08
CA GLY A 147 34.51 -4.76 -24.22
C GLY A 147 34.18 -4.15 -22.87
N ALA A 148 33.20 -3.26 -22.84
CA ALA A 148 32.61 -2.76 -21.61
C ALA A 148 31.16 -2.34 -21.85
N GLN A 149 30.36 -2.38 -20.80
CA GLN A 149 29.00 -1.88 -20.84
C GLN A 149 28.77 -0.91 -19.66
N ALA A 150 27.85 0.03 -19.83
CA ALA A 150 27.38 0.91 -18.78
C ALA A 150 25.88 1.16 -18.91
N PHE A 151 25.20 1.22 -17.77
CA PHE A 151 23.78 1.49 -17.63
C PHE A 151 23.62 2.68 -16.68
N PHE A 152 23.02 3.76 -17.20
CA PHE A 152 22.65 4.95 -16.44
C PHE A 152 21.14 4.88 -16.20
N VAL A 153 20.76 4.53 -14.98
CA VAL A 153 19.37 4.34 -14.57
C VAL A 153 18.87 5.64 -13.97
N PHE A 154 17.97 6.33 -14.66
CA PHE A 154 17.36 7.56 -14.18
C PHE A 154 15.98 7.28 -13.58
N ASP A 155 15.78 7.72 -12.33
CA ASP A 155 14.56 7.51 -11.55
C ASP A 155 13.91 8.83 -11.15
N HIS A 156 12.59 8.95 -11.34
CA HIS A 156 11.76 10.03 -10.80
C HIS A 156 10.58 9.46 -10.03
N GLU A 157 10.37 9.89 -8.77
CA GLU A 157 9.20 9.52 -7.98
C GLU A 157 8.04 10.47 -8.33
N VAL A 158 7.01 9.93 -8.99
CA VAL A 158 5.85 10.68 -9.48
C VAL A 158 4.92 11.00 -8.30
N SER A 159 4.61 12.28 -8.12
CA SER A 159 3.69 12.73 -7.08
C SER A 159 2.21 12.56 -7.49
N GLU A 160 1.27 12.62 -6.53
CA GLU A 160 -0.18 12.50 -6.80
C GLU A 160 -0.73 13.56 -7.78
N LYS A 161 0.01 14.65 -8.03
CA LYS A 161 -0.38 15.75 -8.92
C LYS A 161 0.24 15.67 -10.31
N GLU A 162 1.18 14.74 -10.51
CA GLU A 162 1.92 14.57 -11.74
C GLU A 162 1.37 13.35 -12.50
N ASP A 163 1.31 13.44 -13.82
CA ASP A 163 0.97 12.29 -14.66
C ASP A 163 2.22 11.44 -14.92
N HIS A 164 2.11 10.13 -14.72
CA HIS A 164 3.24 9.22 -14.86
C HIS A 164 3.79 9.18 -16.29
N GLN A 165 2.92 9.18 -17.30
CA GLN A 165 3.32 9.10 -18.71
C GLN A 165 4.00 10.40 -19.16
N ASP A 166 3.48 11.55 -18.72
CA ASP A 166 4.10 12.85 -19.01
C ASP A 166 5.51 12.95 -18.41
N ILE A 167 5.69 12.49 -17.17
CA ILE A 167 6.99 12.48 -16.50
C ILE A 167 7.95 11.52 -17.22
N GLU A 168 7.52 10.29 -17.53
CA GLU A 168 8.37 9.30 -18.21
C GLU A 168 8.73 9.77 -19.64
N GLY A 169 7.80 10.39 -20.36
CA GLY A 169 8.03 10.99 -21.68
C GLY A 169 9.01 12.16 -21.63
N SER A 170 8.88 13.03 -20.62
CA SER A 170 9.82 14.14 -20.37
C SER A 170 11.22 13.59 -20.05
N LEU A 171 11.32 12.61 -19.14
CA LEU A 171 12.58 11.99 -18.75
C LEU A 171 13.26 11.30 -19.94
N LYS A 172 12.50 10.57 -20.75
CA LYS A 172 12.99 9.91 -21.97
C LYS A 172 13.56 10.90 -22.98
N THR A 173 12.91 12.05 -23.17
CA THR A 173 13.38 13.11 -24.07
C THR A 173 14.69 13.73 -23.58
N MET A 174 14.82 13.90 -22.27
CA MET A 174 16.02 14.45 -21.63
C MET A 174 17.20 13.47 -21.73
N VAL A 175 17.00 12.20 -21.37
CA VAL A 175 18.02 11.15 -21.45
C VAL A 175 18.51 10.91 -22.90
N LYS A 176 17.62 11.04 -23.89
CA LYS A 176 17.98 10.98 -25.32
C LYS A 176 19.02 12.02 -25.74
N LYS A 177 19.03 13.20 -25.12
CA LYS A 177 19.96 14.28 -25.47
C LYS A 177 21.37 14.08 -24.90
N ILE A 178 21.55 13.21 -23.91
CA ILE A 178 22.85 13.00 -23.22
C ILE A 178 23.95 12.60 -24.22
N PRO A 179 23.79 11.55 -25.06
CA PRO A 179 24.83 11.20 -26.03
C PRO A 179 25.11 12.31 -27.03
N GLU A 180 24.08 13.06 -27.44
CA GLU A 180 24.24 14.13 -28.43
C GLU A 180 25.04 15.31 -27.87
N ILE A 181 24.77 15.72 -26.63
CA ILE A 181 25.51 16.78 -25.93
C ILE A 181 26.94 16.33 -25.64
N ALA A 182 27.10 15.05 -25.27
CA ALA A 182 28.41 14.49 -24.99
C ALA A 182 29.35 14.59 -26.20
N ILE A 183 28.84 14.42 -27.41
CA ILE A 183 29.61 14.47 -28.67
C ILE A 183 29.89 15.90 -29.11
N GLU A 184 28.94 16.83 -28.95
CA GLU A 184 29.03 18.21 -29.44
C GLU A 184 29.75 19.18 -28.47
N GLY A 185 29.89 18.80 -27.20
CA GLY A 185 30.58 19.57 -26.16
C GLY A 185 29.66 20.51 -25.36
N GLU A 186 30.12 21.01 -24.20
CA GLU A 186 29.31 21.80 -23.23
C GLU A 186 28.61 23.03 -23.83
N ALA A 187 29.14 23.59 -24.93
CA ALA A 187 28.53 24.70 -25.65
C ALA A 187 27.11 24.39 -26.19
N SER A 188 26.73 23.11 -26.33
CA SER A 188 25.39 22.70 -26.81
C SER A 188 24.30 22.69 -25.72
N LEU A 189 24.65 22.84 -24.43
CA LEU A 189 23.70 22.78 -23.32
C LEU A 189 22.61 23.86 -23.42
N GLN A 190 22.98 25.08 -23.82
CA GLN A 190 22.03 26.19 -24.01
C GLN A 190 21.28 26.11 -25.35
N MET A 191 21.89 25.55 -26.40
CA MET A 191 21.29 25.47 -27.73
C MET A 191 20.22 24.37 -27.86
N LYS A 192 20.29 23.30 -27.06
CA LYS A 192 19.31 22.18 -27.10
C LYS A 192 18.14 22.31 -26.14
N GLY A 193 17.98 23.46 -25.49
CA GLY A 193 16.82 23.78 -24.63
C GLY A 193 16.63 22.80 -23.48
N MET A 194 17.72 22.35 -22.86
CA MET A 194 17.67 21.45 -21.71
C MET A 194 17.41 22.27 -20.45
N ASP A 195 16.20 22.14 -19.90
CA ASP A 195 15.81 22.84 -18.68
C ASP A 195 16.37 22.10 -17.44
N ILE A 196 17.64 22.39 -17.14
CA ILE A 196 18.41 21.87 -15.99
C ILE A 196 17.72 22.20 -14.66
N SER A 197 16.75 23.13 -14.62
CA SER A 197 15.98 23.40 -13.40
C SER A 197 15.14 22.19 -12.94
N LYS A 198 14.82 21.27 -13.86
CA LYS A 198 14.17 19.97 -13.57
C LYS A 198 15.13 18.91 -13.05
N ASP A 199 16.45 19.14 -13.08
CA ASP A 199 17.48 18.17 -12.63
C ASP A 199 17.41 17.83 -11.15
N LYS A 200 16.75 18.67 -10.34
CA LYS A 200 16.60 18.43 -8.90
C LYS A 200 15.58 17.34 -8.55
N LYS A 201 14.82 16.83 -9.52
CA LYS A 201 13.69 15.92 -9.26
C LYS A 201 13.94 14.45 -9.58
N PHE A 202 14.98 14.12 -10.35
CA PHE A 202 15.33 12.73 -10.64
C PHE A 202 16.71 12.37 -10.10
N SER A 203 16.96 11.09 -9.92
CA SER A 203 18.23 10.52 -9.47
C SER A 203 18.85 9.65 -10.56
N CYS A 204 20.19 9.62 -10.64
CA CYS A 204 20.92 8.70 -11.51
C CYS A 204 21.61 7.61 -10.68
N LYS A 205 21.52 6.35 -11.12
CA LYS A 205 22.35 5.25 -10.64
C LYS A 205 23.16 4.69 -11.81
N PHE A 206 24.42 4.35 -11.53
CA PHE A 206 25.33 3.81 -12.54
C PHE A 206 25.69 2.35 -12.26
N HIS A 207 25.52 1.51 -13.27
CA HIS A 207 26.03 0.14 -13.28
C HIS A 207 26.91 -0.03 -14.51
N GLY A 208 28.23 -0.14 -14.34
CA GLY A 208 29.14 -0.24 -15.46
C GLY A 208 30.39 -1.04 -15.16
N ASP A 209 31.10 -1.39 -16.23
CA ASP A 209 32.38 -2.12 -16.20
C ASP A 209 33.58 -1.18 -16.10
N PHE A 210 33.35 0.08 -15.72
CA PHE A 210 34.34 1.16 -15.66
C PHE A 210 34.70 1.49 -14.23
N ASN A 211 35.99 1.75 -13.98
CA ASN A 211 36.45 2.24 -12.68
C ASN A 211 36.31 3.78 -12.62
N LEU A 212 35.19 4.26 -12.08
CA LEU A 212 34.91 5.68 -11.92
C LEU A 212 35.45 6.21 -10.59
N GLN A 213 35.97 7.44 -10.57
CA GLN A 213 36.32 8.14 -9.33
C GLN A 213 35.08 8.52 -8.51
N ARG A 214 34.01 8.92 -9.20
CA ARG A 214 32.70 9.24 -8.61
C ARG A 214 31.59 8.71 -9.53
N ASN A 215 30.58 8.09 -8.93
CA ASN A 215 29.39 7.67 -9.67
C ASN A 215 28.48 8.87 -9.95
N PRO A 216 27.82 8.92 -11.13
CA PRO A 216 26.91 10.00 -11.46
C PRO A 216 25.64 9.90 -10.60
N VAL A 217 25.19 11.04 -10.07
CA VAL A 217 23.95 11.15 -9.30
C VAL A 217 22.97 12.14 -9.91
N SER A 218 23.47 13.03 -10.79
CA SER A 218 22.70 13.99 -11.57
C SER A 218 22.87 13.72 -13.08
N ILE A 219 22.10 14.46 -13.89
CA ILE A 219 22.25 14.39 -15.34
C ILE A 219 23.53 15.03 -15.85
N GLN A 220 23.97 16.12 -15.23
CA GLN A 220 25.25 16.74 -15.56
C GLN A 220 26.41 15.76 -15.31
N ASP A 221 26.41 15.08 -14.14
CA ASP A 221 27.39 14.03 -13.89
C ASP A 221 27.32 12.91 -14.93
N ALA A 222 26.09 12.54 -15.36
CA ALA A 222 25.92 11.49 -16.35
C ALA A 222 26.48 11.90 -17.73
N ILE A 223 26.34 13.16 -18.15
CA ILE A 223 26.95 13.69 -19.38
C ILE A 223 28.48 13.62 -19.29
N GLU A 224 29.07 14.10 -18.19
CA GLU A 224 30.53 14.08 -17.97
C GLU A 224 31.09 12.65 -17.96
N VAL A 225 30.42 11.75 -17.23
CA VAL A 225 30.80 10.33 -17.19
C VAL A 225 30.68 9.73 -18.58
N TYR A 226 29.57 9.96 -19.30
CA TYR A 226 29.37 9.45 -20.65
C TYR A 226 30.45 9.91 -21.63
N GLN A 227 30.85 11.19 -21.58
CA GLN A 227 31.97 11.74 -22.36
C GLN A 227 33.30 11.03 -22.06
N SER A 228 33.52 10.65 -20.80
CA SER A 228 34.76 10.00 -20.39
C SER A 228 34.84 8.50 -20.74
N LEU A 229 33.71 7.81 -20.93
CA LEU A 229 33.67 6.34 -21.11
C LEU A 229 34.63 5.80 -22.19
N PRO A 230 34.71 6.39 -23.41
CA PRO A 230 35.63 5.89 -24.44
C PRO A 230 37.10 5.98 -24.00
N THR A 231 37.48 7.04 -23.27
CA THR A 231 38.85 7.24 -22.79
C THR A 231 39.20 6.28 -21.64
N LEU A 232 38.22 5.92 -20.82
CA LEU A 232 38.41 5.01 -19.68
C LEU A 232 38.70 3.56 -20.11
N LEU A 233 38.38 3.17 -21.34
CA LEU A 233 38.79 1.87 -21.89
C LEU A 233 40.30 1.74 -22.07
N GLY A 234 41.00 2.87 -22.18
CA GLY A 234 42.40 2.93 -22.59
C GLY A 234 42.58 2.88 -24.11
N ALA A 235 43.73 3.37 -24.58
CA ALA A 235 44.02 3.55 -26.01
C ALA A 235 43.90 2.26 -26.83
N ASN A 236 44.18 1.10 -26.22
CA ASN A 236 44.07 -0.22 -26.85
C ASN A 236 43.01 -1.11 -26.19
N GLY A 237 42.12 -0.54 -25.39
CA GLY A 237 41.15 -1.30 -24.61
C GLY A 237 41.78 -2.10 -23.48
N GLU A 238 42.85 -1.58 -22.85
CA GLU A 238 43.55 -2.26 -21.74
C GLU A 238 42.62 -2.53 -20.54
N ASN A 239 41.62 -1.68 -20.34
CA ASN A 239 40.64 -1.82 -19.25
C ASN A 239 39.38 -2.60 -19.67
N ALA A 240 39.34 -3.17 -20.88
CA ALA A 240 38.18 -3.93 -21.34
C ALA A 240 38.02 -5.25 -20.56
N VAL A 241 36.77 -5.58 -20.23
CA VAL A 241 36.40 -6.81 -19.54
C VAL A 241 35.80 -7.84 -20.51
N PRO A 242 35.80 -9.13 -20.17
CA PRO A 242 35.06 -10.14 -20.94
C PRO A 242 33.56 -9.78 -20.99
N VAL A 243 32.97 -9.66 -22.18
CA VAL A 243 31.52 -9.39 -22.37
C VAL A 243 30.77 -10.60 -22.93
N LYS A 244 31.42 -11.42 -23.77
CA LYS A 244 30.84 -12.65 -24.33
C LYS A 244 31.92 -13.73 -24.46
N VAL A 245 31.53 -14.99 -24.21
CA VAL A 245 32.44 -16.14 -24.28
C VAL A 245 31.90 -17.26 -25.15
N TRP A 246 32.81 -18.01 -25.75
CA TRP A 246 32.55 -19.20 -26.54
C TRP A 246 33.04 -20.42 -25.77
N LEU A 247 32.14 -21.37 -25.61
CA LEU A 247 32.32 -22.57 -24.80
C LEU A 247 32.34 -23.79 -25.73
N MET A 248 33.44 -24.54 -25.68
CA MET A 248 33.57 -25.82 -26.37
C MET A 248 33.23 -26.97 -25.41
N PRO A 249 32.34 -27.90 -25.78
CA PRO A 249 32.04 -29.05 -24.94
C PRO A 249 33.27 -29.93 -24.71
N LEU A 250 33.56 -30.28 -23.46
CA LEU A 250 34.70 -31.16 -23.13
C LEU A 250 34.57 -32.55 -23.75
N LYS A 251 33.33 -32.98 -24.04
CA LYS A 251 33.04 -34.24 -24.72
C LYS A 251 33.68 -34.35 -26.12
N SER A 252 34.03 -33.23 -26.76
CA SER A 252 34.76 -33.26 -28.03
C SER A 252 36.25 -33.57 -27.86
N LEU A 253 36.78 -33.44 -26.64
CA LEU A 253 38.18 -33.75 -26.31
C LEU A 253 38.32 -35.13 -25.69
N ASP A 254 37.39 -35.52 -24.82
CA ASP A 254 37.39 -36.81 -24.14
C ASP A 254 35.94 -37.32 -23.95
N SER A 255 35.68 -38.58 -24.31
CA SER A 255 34.34 -39.17 -24.23
C SER A 255 33.85 -39.38 -22.80
N ALA A 256 34.76 -39.48 -21.82
CA ALA A 256 34.46 -39.60 -20.40
C ALA A 256 34.03 -38.28 -19.75
N ALA A 257 34.23 -37.14 -20.42
CA ALA A 257 33.91 -35.84 -19.87
C ALA A 257 32.42 -35.69 -19.52
N ALA A 258 32.14 -35.00 -18.41
CA ALA A 258 30.77 -34.66 -18.02
C ALA A 258 30.09 -33.82 -19.11
N ARG A 259 28.76 -33.96 -19.22
CA ARG A 259 27.96 -33.27 -20.26
C ARG A 259 26.70 -32.63 -19.70
N LEU A 260 26.24 -31.61 -20.40
CA LEU A 260 24.87 -31.13 -20.28
C LEU A 260 23.94 -32.15 -20.97
N VAL A 261 23.11 -32.85 -20.19
CA VAL A 261 22.24 -33.93 -20.69
C VAL A 261 20.91 -33.38 -21.19
N ARG A 262 20.36 -32.36 -20.52
CA ARG A 262 19.06 -31.74 -20.87
C ARG A 262 19.15 -30.22 -20.80
N GLN A 263 18.58 -29.56 -21.80
CA GLN A 263 18.27 -28.13 -21.76
C GLN A 263 16.88 -27.93 -21.16
N ILE A 264 16.65 -26.79 -20.52
CA ILE A 264 15.33 -26.41 -20.02
C ILE A 264 14.54 -25.75 -21.14
N ARG A 265 13.32 -26.23 -21.40
CA ARG A 265 12.42 -25.65 -22.40
C ARG A 265 12.11 -24.19 -22.07
N ILE A 266 12.13 -23.35 -23.10
CA ILE A 266 11.82 -21.91 -23.00
C ILE A 266 10.51 -21.63 -22.28
N ARG A 267 9.47 -22.44 -22.50
CA ARG A 267 8.17 -22.29 -21.83
C ARG A 267 8.29 -22.34 -20.30
N LEU A 268 9.11 -23.23 -19.75
CA LEU A 268 9.31 -23.34 -18.30
C LEU A 268 10.15 -22.17 -17.76
N VAL A 269 11.07 -21.65 -18.57
CA VAL A 269 11.84 -20.45 -18.25
C VAL A 269 10.92 -19.23 -18.16
N THR A 270 10.05 -19.03 -19.15
CA THR A 270 9.08 -17.93 -19.17
C THR A 270 8.08 -18.03 -18.02
N GLU A 271 7.61 -19.23 -17.67
CA GLU A 271 6.72 -19.43 -16.52
C GLU A 271 7.42 -19.12 -15.18
N ALA A 272 8.67 -19.53 -15.00
CA ALA A 272 9.46 -19.17 -13.81
C ALA A 272 9.73 -17.66 -13.71
N GLN A 273 9.98 -17.01 -14.85
CA GLN A 273 10.15 -15.56 -14.94
C GLN A 273 8.87 -14.82 -14.55
N SER A 274 7.74 -15.15 -15.18
CA SER A 274 6.44 -14.54 -14.86
C SER A 274 6.12 -14.70 -13.38
N ILE A 275 6.48 -15.85 -12.79
CA ILE A 275 6.27 -16.05 -11.36
C ILE A 275 7.03 -15.02 -10.51
N LEU A 276 8.31 -14.78 -10.80
CA LEU A 276 9.13 -13.84 -10.05
C LEU A 276 8.77 -12.38 -10.33
N GLU A 277 8.29 -12.07 -11.53
CA GLU A 277 7.77 -10.76 -11.92
C GLU A 277 6.48 -10.44 -11.15
N ASP A 278 5.51 -11.35 -11.11
CA ASP A 278 4.27 -11.19 -10.33
C ASP A 278 4.55 -10.88 -8.85
N LEU A 279 5.48 -11.62 -8.24
CA LEU A 279 5.88 -11.40 -6.85
C LEU A 279 6.53 -10.03 -6.65
N SER A 280 7.35 -9.60 -7.60
CA SER A 280 8.01 -8.29 -7.55
C SER A 280 7.01 -7.15 -7.75
N GLU A 281 5.98 -7.34 -8.58
CA GLU A 281 4.89 -6.38 -8.73
C GLU A 281 4.09 -6.21 -7.44
N LEU A 282 3.77 -7.32 -6.75
CA LEU A 282 3.11 -7.28 -5.44
C LEU A 282 3.98 -6.61 -4.38
N GLU A 283 5.30 -6.85 -4.37
CA GLU A 283 6.24 -6.14 -3.50
C GLU A 283 6.22 -4.62 -3.76
N MET A 284 6.14 -4.19 -5.02
CA MET A 284 6.00 -2.76 -5.38
C MET A 284 4.68 -2.16 -4.89
N ARG A 285 3.54 -2.83 -5.16
CA ARG A 285 2.22 -2.39 -4.66
C ARG A 285 2.22 -2.25 -3.14
N CYS A 286 2.82 -3.20 -2.45
CA CYS A 286 2.93 -3.17 -1.00
C CYS A 286 3.80 -1.99 -0.52
N ASN A 287 4.93 -1.71 -1.17
CA ASN A 287 5.76 -0.55 -0.85
C ASN A 287 4.99 0.77 -1.01
N ASP A 288 4.21 0.90 -2.08
CA ASP A 288 3.39 2.09 -2.35
C ASP A 288 2.30 2.25 -1.29
N ALA A 289 1.61 1.17 -0.93
CA ALA A 289 0.60 1.16 0.12
C ALA A 289 1.20 1.47 1.51
N ILE A 290 2.41 0.99 1.82
CA ILE A 290 3.11 1.29 3.08
C ILE A 290 3.52 2.78 3.15
N LYS A 291 3.97 3.35 2.03
CA LYS A 291 4.38 4.76 1.94
C LYS A 291 3.21 5.74 1.97
N ASN A 292 1.99 5.29 1.67
CA ASN A 292 0.79 6.11 1.63
C ASN A 292 0.58 6.90 2.95
N CYS A 293 0.19 8.18 2.84
CA CYS A 293 0.01 9.07 4.00
C CYS A 293 -1.05 8.57 4.99
N THR A 294 -2.15 7.99 4.49
CA THR A 294 -3.21 7.40 5.32
C THR A 294 -2.69 6.17 6.06
N THR A 295 -1.87 5.34 5.43
CA THR A 295 -1.21 4.21 6.11
C THR A 295 -0.25 4.69 7.22
N GLN A 296 0.43 5.82 7.02
CA GLN A 296 1.28 6.43 8.06
C GLN A 296 0.46 6.95 9.24
N GLN A 297 -0.76 7.44 8.99
CA GLN A 297 -1.71 7.87 10.02
C GLN A 297 -2.34 6.68 10.78
N PHE A 298 -2.42 5.51 10.15
CA PHE A 298 -2.96 4.28 10.74
C PHE A 298 -1.93 3.13 10.71
N PRO A 299 -0.96 3.11 11.65
CA PRO A 299 0.13 2.13 11.66
C PRO A 299 -0.33 0.66 11.73
N GLN A 300 -1.54 0.39 12.20
CA GLN A 300 -2.17 -0.93 12.23
C GLN A 300 -2.16 -1.59 10.84
N ILE A 301 -2.58 -0.86 9.81
CA ILE A 301 -2.57 -1.33 8.42
C ILE A 301 -1.14 -1.49 7.93
N GLY A 302 -0.26 -0.54 8.27
CA GLY A 302 1.16 -0.60 7.93
C GLY A 302 1.83 -1.88 8.43
N LYS A 303 1.48 -2.36 9.64
CA LYS A 303 1.98 -3.65 10.17
C LYS A 303 1.50 -4.85 9.35
N LYS A 304 0.23 -4.87 8.95
CA LYS A 304 -0.36 -5.92 8.10
C LYS A 304 0.34 -6.01 6.74
N LEU A 305 0.54 -4.86 6.09
CA LEU A 305 1.27 -4.77 4.82
C LEU A 305 2.74 -5.20 4.95
N LYS A 306 3.45 -4.77 6.00
CA LYS A 306 4.83 -5.22 6.25
C LYS A 306 4.92 -6.73 6.42
N THR A 307 4.03 -7.32 7.19
CA THR A 307 3.95 -8.78 7.38
C THR A 307 3.72 -9.50 6.04
N PHE A 308 2.78 -9.01 5.22
CA PHE A 308 2.54 -9.56 3.89
C PHE A 308 3.80 -9.50 3.00
N LYS A 309 4.49 -8.36 2.98
CA LYS A 309 5.73 -8.19 2.23
C LYS A 309 6.82 -9.17 2.68
N GLU A 310 7.00 -9.35 3.98
CA GLU A 310 7.97 -10.29 4.55
C GLU A 310 7.68 -11.73 4.09
N LEU A 311 6.41 -12.16 4.15
CA LEU A 311 5.96 -13.47 3.69
C LEU A 311 6.17 -13.66 2.17
N LEU A 312 5.92 -12.62 1.37
CA LEU A 312 6.21 -12.65 -0.08
C LEU A 312 7.70 -12.84 -0.35
N SER A 313 8.56 -12.08 0.33
CA SER A 313 10.01 -12.16 0.15
C SER A 313 10.57 -13.51 0.62
N GLU A 314 10.04 -14.08 1.70
CA GLU A 314 10.40 -15.42 2.17
C GLU A 314 10.02 -16.50 1.14
N TYR A 315 8.79 -16.46 0.62
CA TYR A 315 8.35 -17.38 -0.43
C TYR A 315 9.20 -17.26 -1.71
N LYS A 316 9.47 -16.02 -2.15
CA LYS A 316 10.32 -15.74 -3.32
C LYS A 316 11.69 -16.38 -3.17
N LEU A 317 12.32 -16.25 -2.00
CA LEU A 317 13.62 -16.85 -1.71
C LEU A 317 13.56 -18.38 -1.72
N GLU A 318 12.54 -19.00 -1.12
CA GLU A 318 12.40 -20.46 -1.11
C GLU A 318 12.10 -21.03 -2.51
N PHE A 319 11.31 -20.31 -3.31
CA PHE A 319 11.09 -20.64 -4.70
C PHE A 319 12.40 -20.60 -5.50
N GLN A 320 13.21 -19.54 -5.34
CA GLN A 320 14.52 -19.44 -5.99
C GLN A 320 15.47 -20.56 -5.55
N ARG A 321 15.52 -20.89 -4.25
CA ARG A 321 16.30 -22.03 -3.73
C ARG A 321 15.86 -23.36 -4.33
N THR A 322 14.55 -23.57 -4.47
CA THR A 322 13.99 -24.78 -5.09
C THR A 322 14.42 -24.88 -6.56
N LEU A 323 14.36 -23.77 -7.32
CA LEU A 323 14.89 -23.72 -8.68
C LEU A 323 16.38 -24.02 -8.72
N ALA A 324 17.18 -23.39 -7.85
CA ALA A 324 18.64 -23.59 -7.80
C ALA A 324 19.04 -25.04 -7.52
N LYS A 325 18.25 -25.78 -6.73
CA LYS A 325 18.43 -27.21 -6.47
C LYS A 325 17.98 -28.09 -7.65
N THR A 326 16.86 -27.73 -8.28
CA THR A 326 16.20 -28.55 -9.32
C THR A 326 16.93 -28.46 -10.67
N LEU A 327 17.40 -27.26 -11.06
CA LEU A 327 17.99 -27.03 -12.38
C LEU A 327 19.22 -27.89 -12.65
N PRO A 328 20.22 -28.00 -11.74
CA PRO A 328 21.38 -28.86 -11.97
C PRO A 328 21.00 -30.34 -12.13
N SER A 329 20.06 -30.85 -11.32
CA SER A 329 19.59 -32.24 -11.41
C SER A 329 18.94 -32.57 -12.75
N ILE A 330 18.16 -31.63 -13.32
CA ILE A 330 17.60 -31.81 -14.67
C ILE A 330 18.69 -31.78 -15.73
N ARG A 331 19.60 -30.80 -15.65
CA ARG A 331 20.72 -30.61 -16.58
C ARG A 331 21.69 -31.78 -16.59
N GLU A 332 21.85 -32.44 -15.45
CA GLU A 332 22.63 -33.68 -15.28
C GLU A 332 21.92 -34.93 -15.76
N GLY A 333 20.63 -34.83 -16.07
CA GLY A 333 19.82 -35.96 -16.52
C GLY A 333 19.30 -36.85 -15.37
N ARG A 334 19.61 -36.54 -14.11
CA ARG A 334 19.06 -37.24 -12.93
C ARG A 334 17.54 -37.09 -12.84
N GLU A 335 17.03 -35.91 -13.19
CA GLU A 335 15.60 -35.62 -13.14
C GLU A 335 15.04 -35.17 -14.50
N LYS A 336 13.75 -35.45 -14.74
CA LYS A 336 13.04 -34.97 -15.93
C LYS A 336 12.50 -33.56 -15.69
N GLU A 337 12.28 -32.79 -16.76
CA GLU A 337 11.67 -31.45 -16.68
C GLU A 337 10.29 -31.41 -15.99
N ALA A 338 9.61 -32.57 -15.92
CA ALA A 338 8.36 -32.71 -15.16
C ALA A 338 8.49 -32.32 -13.68
N VAL A 339 9.68 -32.43 -13.08
CA VAL A 339 9.92 -31.98 -11.70
C VAL A 339 9.81 -30.46 -11.61
N LEU A 340 10.46 -29.72 -12.52
CA LEU A 340 10.32 -28.27 -12.59
C LEU A 340 8.87 -27.86 -12.87
N ALA A 341 8.17 -28.54 -13.79
CA ALA A 341 6.76 -28.27 -14.04
C ALA A 341 5.87 -28.47 -12.79
N LYS A 342 6.19 -29.45 -11.92
CA LYS A 342 5.50 -29.63 -10.64
C LYS A 342 5.79 -28.48 -9.67
N VAL A 343 7.03 -28.00 -9.60
CA VAL A 343 7.40 -26.83 -8.76
C VAL A 343 6.60 -25.59 -9.18
N LEU A 344 6.52 -25.33 -10.49
CA LEU A 344 5.75 -24.20 -11.02
C LEU A 344 4.24 -24.34 -10.73
N LYS A 345 3.68 -25.54 -10.96
CA LYS A 345 2.27 -25.84 -10.61
C LYS A 345 1.96 -25.72 -9.13
N LYS A 346 2.91 -26.06 -8.25
CA LYS A 346 2.73 -25.95 -6.79
C LYS A 346 2.37 -24.53 -6.38
N ARG A 347 2.93 -23.50 -7.03
CA ARG A 347 2.53 -22.11 -6.77
C ARG A 347 1.04 -21.91 -7.05
N HIS A 348 0.56 -22.33 -8.21
CA HIS A 348 -0.83 -22.12 -8.65
C HIS A 348 -1.85 -22.78 -7.71
N SER A 349 -1.49 -23.92 -7.11
CA SER A 349 -2.33 -24.62 -6.12
C SER A 349 -2.09 -24.17 -4.67
N SER A 350 -1.15 -23.26 -4.42
CA SER A 350 -0.79 -22.80 -3.08
C SER A 350 -1.53 -21.51 -2.70
N PRO A 351 -1.47 -21.11 -1.43
CA PRO A 351 -1.91 -19.79 -0.99
C PRO A 351 -1.20 -18.64 -1.72
N PHE A 352 0.02 -18.87 -2.23
CA PHE A 352 0.83 -17.89 -2.98
C PHE A 352 0.48 -17.81 -4.47
N ASN A 353 -0.71 -18.28 -4.87
CA ASN A 353 -1.20 -18.07 -6.23
C ASN A 353 -1.46 -16.58 -6.51
N ASN A 354 -1.32 -16.17 -7.77
CA ASN A 354 -1.39 -14.76 -8.14
C ASN A 354 -2.76 -14.13 -7.82
N LYS A 355 -3.84 -14.87 -8.01
CA LYS A 355 -5.21 -14.40 -7.77
C LYS A 355 -5.41 -13.99 -6.31
N ASN A 356 -5.16 -14.89 -5.36
CA ASN A 356 -5.40 -14.62 -3.94
C ASN A 356 -4.48 -13.51 -3.39
N LEU A 357 -3.20 -13.50 -3.79
CA LEU A 357 -2.26 -12.45 -3.40
C LEU A 357 -2.69 -11.08 -3.94
N GLY A 358 -3.11 -11.04 -5.21
CA GLY A 358 -3.61 -9.84 -5.86
C GLY A 358 -4.90 -9.31 -5.23
N GLU A 359 -5.85 -10.21 -4.92
CA GLU A 359 -7.11 -9.89 -4.26
C GLU A 359 -6.91 -9.33 -2.86
N TRP A 360 -6.08 -9.97 -2.02
CA TRP A 360 -5.78 -9.45 -0.69
C TRP A 360 -5.14 -8.05 -0.75
N MET A 361 -4.19 -7.85 -1.67
CA MET A 361 -3.56 -6.54 -1.87
C MET A 361 -4.59 -5.48 -2.29
N SER A 362 -5.50 -5.81 -3.22
CA SER A 362 -6.59 -4.92 -3.63
C SER A 362 -7.56 -4.59 -2.49
N CYS A 363 -7.84 -5.55 -1.61
CA CYS A 363 -8.66 -5.33 -0.41
C CYS A 363 -8.00 -4.29 0.51
N LYS A 364 -6.68 -4.37 0.72
CA LYS A 364 -5.95 -3.40 1.55
C LYS A 364 -5.84 -2.02 0.91
N GLU A 365 -5.66 -1.94 -0.40
CA GLU A 365 -5.73 -0.67 -1.14
C GLU A 365 -7.12 -0.02 -0.99
N ARG A 366 -8.19 -0.81 -1.04
CA ARG A 366 -9.56 -0.34 -0.81
C ARG A 366 -9.79 0.14 0.63
N GLU A 367 -9.30 -0.60 1.62
CA GLU A 367 -9.36 -0.21 3.05
C GLU A 367 -8.69 1.15 3.26
N ILE A 368 -7.48 1.35 2.70
CA ILE A 368 -6.75 2.63 2.76
C ILE A 368 -7.57 3.76 2.12
N ASN A 369 -8.18 3.53 0.95
CA ASN A 369 -9.00 4.54 0.27
C ASN A 369 -10.26 4.93 1.06
N ILE A 370 -10.89 3.98 1.73
CA ILE A 370 -12.05 4.21 2.60
C ILE A 370 -11.66 5.09 3.80
N LEU A 371 -10.54 4.76 4.44
CA LEU A 371 -10.01 5.59 5.53
C LEU A 371 -9.67 6.99 5.05
N LYS A 372 -8.97 7.12 3.92
CA LYS A 372 -8.63 8.42 3.30
C LYS A 372 -9.89 9.26 3.10
N SER A 373 -10.93 8.67 2.50
CA SER A 373 -12.20 9.36 2.26
C SER A 373 -12.88 9.84 3.56
N LEU A 374 -12.87 9.03 4.63
CA LEU A 374 -13.48 9.40 5.91
C LEU A 374 -12.65 10.45 6.65
N THR A 375 -11.33 10.34 6.63
CA THR A 375 -10.45 11.36 7.24
C THR A 375 -10.51 12.68 6.48
N ASP A 376 -10.63 12.66 5.14
CA ASP A 376 -10.77 13.87 4.33
C ASP A 376 -12.08 14.62 4.65
N MET A 377 -13.15 13.90 4.99
CA MET A 377 -14.40 14.50 5.49
C MET A 377 -14.22 15.19 6.85
N MET A 378 -13.24 14.75 7.65
CA MET A 378 -12.99 15.21 9.02
C MET A 378 -11.64 15.94 9.16
N LYS A 379 -11.16 16.59 8.09
CA LYS A 379 -9.78 17.12 7.95
C LYS A 379 -9.27 18.07 9.05
N ASN A 380 -10.17 18.69 9.81
CA ASN A 380 -9.82 19.60 10.91
C ASN A 380 -9.63 18.86 12.25
N THR A 381 -9.78 17.54 12.26
CA THR A 381 -9.69 16.71 13.46
C THR A 381 -8.30 16.10 13.58
N LYS A 382 -7.76 16.08 14.79
CA LYS A 382 -6.45 15.48 15.06
C LYS A 382 -6.54 13.95 14.98
N ILE A 383 -5.70 13.35 14.13
CA ILE A 383 -5.54 11.90 14.06
C ILE A 383 -4.42 11.48 15.02
N VAL A 384 -4.69 10.50 15.87
CA VAL A 384 -3.70 9.91 16.80
C VAL A 384 -3.32 8.50 16.34
N THR A 385 -2.01 8.23 16.32
CA THR A 385 -1.43 7.06 15.65
C THR A 385 -1.17 5.88 16.59
N SER A 386 -1.37 6.05 17.90
CA SER A 386 -1.13 5.01 18.90
C SER A 386 -2.05 5.17 20.11
N ARG A 387 -2.25 4.08 20.87
CA ARG A 387 -3.02 4.10 22.12
C ARG A 387 -2.42 5.09 23.14
N TYR A 388 -1.10 5.12 23.28
CA TYR A 388 -0.42 6.09 24.14
C TYR A 388 -0.72 7.54 23.77
N ALA A 389 -0.67 7.88 22.48
CA ALA A 389 -0.99 9.23 22.02
C ALA A 389 -2.48 9.56 22.23
N LEU A 390 -3.37 8.58 22.07
CA LEU A 390 -4.78 8.74 22.38
C LEU A 390 -5.01 9.03 23.87
N ASP A 391 -4.38 8.26 24.77
CA ASP A 391 -4.48 8.44 26.22
C ASP A 391 -3.98 9.82 26.67
N GLN A 392 -2.87 10.30 26.10
CA GLN A 392 -2.34 11.64 26.37
C GLN A 392 -3.35 12.74 26.04
N GLU A 393 -4.03 12.65 24.89
CA GLU A 393 -5.03 13.63 24.49
C GLU A 393 -6.29 13.55 25.36
N ILE A 394 -6.75 12.34 25.68
CA ILE A 394 -7.92 12.13 26.53
C ILE A 394 -7.68 12.69 27.95
N LEU A 395 -6.50 12.47 28.53
CA LEU A 395 -6.14 12.96 29.87
C LEU A 395 -5.93 14.48 29.91
N SER A 396 -5.72 15.13 28.75
CA SER A 396 -5.47 16.58 28.66
C SER A 396 -6.73 17.45 28.70
N ALA A 397 -7.92 16.85 28.64
CA ALA A 397 -9.18 17.58 28.56
C ALA A 397 -10.26 16.94 29.44
N GLU A 398 -11.21 17.78 29.88
CA GLU A 398 -12.37 17.30 30.65
C GLU A 398 -13.26 16.38 29.81
N HIS A 399 -13.42 16.70 28.52
CA HIS A 399 -14.21 15.92 27.59
C HIS A 399 -13.41 15.66 26.30
N ALA A 400 -13.41 14.42 25.83
CA ALA A 400 -12.87 14.06 24.53
C ALA A 400 -13.86 13.18 23.76
N VAL A 401 -14.04 13.47 22.47
CA VAL A 401 -14.88 12.71 21.55
C VAL A 401 -13.99 12.16 20.45
N CYS A 402 -13.92 10.84 20.34
CA CYS A 402 -13.05 10.15 19.40
C CYS A 402 -13.87 9.40 18.36
N PHE A 403 -13.64 9.68 17.08
CA PHE A 403 -14.07 8.81 16.00
C PHE A 403 -13.12 7.60 15.95
N ALA A 404 -13.58 6.46 16.46
CA ALA A 404 -12.80 5.25 16.60
C ALA A 404 -13.05 4.31 15.41
N PHE A 405 -12.01 4.00 14.65
CA PHE A 405 -12.02 2.91 13.69
C PHE A 405 -11.78 1.59 14.42
N THR A 406 -12.83 0.77 14.49
CA THR A 406 -12.86 -0.37 15.41
C THR A 406 -12.30 -1.67 14.85
N SER A 407 -12.22 -1.77 13.52
CA SER A 407 -11.84 -2.99 12.81
C SER A 407 -10.43 -2.99 12.22
N LEU A 408 -9.59 -1.98 12.52
CA LEU A 408 -8.24 -1.90 11.95
C LEU A 408 -7.27 -2.93 12.55
N GLU A 409 -7.54 -3.35 13.79
CA GLU A 409 -6.72 -4.31 14.54
C GLU A 409 -7.20 -5.75 14.39
N ASP A 410 -8.27 -5.99 13.62
CA ASP A 410 -8.81 -7.34 13.39
C ASP A 410 -7.72 -8.26 12.83
N ASP A 411 -7.76 -9.52 13.26
CA ASP A 411 -6.86 -10.55 12.77
C ASP A 411 -6.94 -10.68 11.24
N GLU A 412 -5.83 -11.09 10.63
CA GLU A 412 -5.73 -11.34 9.19
C GLU A 412 -5.56 -12.84 8.93
N PRO A 413 -6.66 -13.62 8.79
CA PRO A 413 -6.59 -15.06 8.59
C PRO A 413 -5.73 -15.46 7.40
N TYR A 414 -5.75 -14.65 6.34
CA TYR A 414 -4.93 -14.89 5.15
C TYR A 414 -3.43 -14.82 5.42
N LEU A 415 -2.97 -13.87 6.24
CA LEU A 415 -1.55 -13.78 6.59
C LEU A 415 -1.11 -14.96 7.46
N SER A 416 -1.94 -15.36 8.41
CA SER A 416 -1.73 -16.57 9.21
C SER A 416 -1.64 -17.82 8.33
N TYR A 417 -2.48 -17.88 7.30
CA TYR A 417 -2.51 -18.96 6.34
C TYR A 417 -1.26 -19.02 5.44
N LEU A 418 -0.79 -17.88 4.94
CA LEU A 418 0.49 -17.77 4.23
C LEU A 418 1.67 -18.20 5.12
N SER A 419 1.69 -17.73 6.37
CA SER A 419 2.73 -18.09 7.35
C SER A 419 2.74 -19.58 7.65
N LYS A 420 1.57 -20.20 7.84
CA LYS A 420 1.43 -21.64 8.06
C LYS A 420 1.99 -22.45 6.89
N TYR A 421 1.67 -22.05 5.65
CA TYR A 421 2.18 -22.70 4.46
C TYR A 421 3.71 -22.65 4.35
N LEU A 422 4.35 -21.54 4.76
CA LEU A 422 5.81 -21.43 4.77
C LEU A 422 6.47 -22.27 5.87
N LYS A 423 5.80 -22.45 7.02
CA LYS A 423 6.30 -23.24 8.16
C LYS A 423 6.17 -24.75 7.96
N GLU A 424 5.14 -25.20 7.25
CA GLU A 424 4.90 -26.63 7.03
C GLU A 424 5.86 -27.19 5.97
N THR A 425 6.78 -28.05 6.41
CA THR A 425 7.69 -28.79 5.52
C THR A 425 6.89 -29.86 4.77
N PRO A 426 6.99 -29.98 3.43
CA PRO A 426 6.17 -30.91 2.66
C PRO A 426 6.76 -32.33 2.70
N GLU A 427 6.73 -33.00 3.85
CA GLU A 427 7.09 -34.43 3.96
C GLU A 427 5.90 -35.38 3.77
N SER A 428 4.67 -34.86 3.72
CA SER A 428 3.52 -35.61 3.24
C SER A 428 2.62 -34.73 2.37
N PRO A 429 2.22 -35.20 1.16
CA PRO A 429 1.11 -34.60 0.46
C PRO A 429 -0.16 -35.08 1.13
N GLN A 430 -0.44 -34.61 2.35
CA GLN A 430 -1.83 -34.45 2.69
C GLN A 430 -2.36 -33.47 1.66
N GLU A 431 -3.35 -33.91 0.87
CA GLU A 431 -4.17 -33.01 0.08
C GLU A 431 -4.81 -32.03 1.06
N ILE A 432 -4.08 -30.98 1.41
CA ILE A 432 -4.69 -29.85 2.08
C ILE A 432 -5.51 -29.23 0.96
N THR A 433 -6.79 -29.59 0.91
CA THR A 433 -7.82 -28.88 0.16
C THR A 433 -7.87 -27.49 0.74
N PHE A 434 -6.99 -26.66 0.19
CA PHE A 434 -6.91 -25.25 0.46
C PHE A 434 -8.16 -24.63 -0.17
N GLN A 435 -9.20 -24.45 0.66
CA GLN A 435 -10.38 -23.69 0.28
C GLN A 435 -9.91 -22.34 -0.27
N THR A 436 -10.51 -21.91 -1.38
CA THR A 436 -10.34 -20.54 -1.88
C THR A 436 -10.68 -19.59 -0.73
N TYR A 437 -9.66 -18.91 -0.21
CA TYR A 437 -9.87 -17.85 0.77
C TYR A 437 -10.58 -16.71 0.05
N ASP A 438 -11.88 -16.58 0.30
CA ASP A 438 -12.70 -15.51 -0.25
C ASP A 438 -12.45 -14.25 0.58
N ALA A 439 -11.35 -13.56 0.27
CA ALA A 439 -10.92 -12.36 0.97
C ALA A 439 -12.02 -11.26 0.99
N GLU A 440 -13.01 -11.33 0.11
CA GLU A 440 -14.12 -10.38 0.01
C GLU A 440 -15.22 -10.63 1.06
N LYS A 441 -15.46 -11.87 1.48
CA LYS A 441 -16.66 -12.20 2.29
C LYS A 441 -16.58 -11.85 3.77
N ASP A 442 -15.38 -11.77 4.33
CA ASP A 442 -15.20 -11.57 5.79
C ASP A 442 -14.78 -10.14 6.17
N GLN A 443 -14.60 -9.24 5.20
CA GLN A 443 -14.03 -7.90 5.43
C GLN A 443 -15.13 -6.83 5.57
N TRP A 444 -15.06 -6.06 6.66
CA TRP A 444 -16.10 -5.09 7.05
C TRP A 444 -16.40 -4.01 5.99
N PHE A 445 -15.41 -3.67 5.16
CA PHE A 445 -15.48 -2.59 4.17
C PHE A 445 -16.10 -2.99 2.81
N PHE A 446 -16.52 -4.24 2.64
CA PHE A 446 -17.31 -4.67 1.46
C PHE A 446 -18.82 -4.50 1.67
N SER A 447 -19.29 -4.35 2.91
CA SER A 447 -20.69 -4.07 3.19
C SER A 447 -21.02 -2.60 2.89
N ASN A 448 -21.87 -2.38 1.89
CA ASN A 448 -22.42 -1.05 1.61
C ASN A 448 -23.16 -0.46 2.82
N GLU A 449 -23.78 -1.32 3.64
CA GLU A 449 -24.45 -0.92 4.86
C GLU A 449 -23.45 -0.35 5.88
N VAL A 450 -22.37 -1.10 6.17
CA VAL A 450 -21.31 -0.66 7.10
C VAL A 450 -20.68 0.65 6.62
N TRP A 451 -20.38 0.76 5.32
CA TRP A 451 -19.86 2.00 4.73
C TRP A 451 -20.80 3.19 4.91
N ASN A 452 -22.09 3.01 4.60
CA ASN A 452 -23.08 4.08 4.73
C ASN A 452 -23.23 4.53 6.19
N THR A 453 -23.26 3.59 7.13
CA THR A 453 -23.30 3.88 8.57
C THR A 453 -22.06 4.64 9.02
N MET A 454 -20.86 4.21 8.63
CA MET A 454 -19.62 4.90 8.97
C MET A 454 -19.58 6.32 8.39
N ARG A 455 -20.01 6.49 7.14
CA ARG A 455 -20.07 7.80 6.49
C ARG A 455 -21.05 8.73 7.20
N GLN A 456 -22.21 8.22 7.63
CA GLN A 456 -23.19 8.99 8.40
C GLN A 456 -22.64 9.38 9.77
N LYS A 457 -22.00 8.45 10.49
CA LYS A 457 -21.34 8.74 11.78
C LYS A 457 -20.22 9.79 11.61
N ALA A 458 -19.40 9.67 10.57
CA ALA A 458 -18.34 10.64 10.29
C ALA A 458 -18.90 12.04 9.98
N LYS A 459 -20.03 12.11 9.27
CA LYS A 459 -20.74 13.37 9.01
C LYS A 459 -21.23 14.00 10.31
N LEU A 460 -21.94 13.24 11.16
CA LEU A 460 -22.46 13.70 12.45
C LEU A 460 -21.33 14.14 13.38
N PHE A 461 -20.27 13.34 13.47
CA PHE A 461 -19.07 13.68 14.22
C PHE A 461 -18.45 14.99 13.74
N ASN A 462 -18.26 15.16 12.43
CA ASN A 462 -17.67 16.37 11.88
C ASN A 462 -18.55 17.60 12.14
N GLU A 463 -19.86 17.50 11.93
CA GLU A 463 -20.81 18.59 12.21
C GLU A 463 -20.77 19.00 13.69
N PHE A 464 -20.71 18.01 14.60
CA PHE A 464 -20.61 18.26 16.03
C PHE A 464 -19.25 18.86 16.41
N ALA A 465 -18.15 18.36 15.85
CA ALA A 465 -16.81 18.91 16.07
C ALA A 465 -16.71 20.37 15.59
N GLU A 466 -17.23 20.66 14.40
CA GLU A 466 -17.26 22.01 13.82
C GLU A 466 -18.11 22.98 14.63
N ALA A 467 -19.26 22.53 15.16
CA ALA A 467 -20.14 23.34 15.99
C ALA A 467 -19.53 23.66 17.37
N ASN A 468 -18.57 22.84 17.84
CA ASN A 468 -17.96 22.95 19.17
C ASN A 468 -16.48 23.31 19.12
N LYS A 469 -15.99 23.92 18.04
CA LYS A 469 -14.58 24.30 17.86
C LYS A 469 -14.01 25.20 18.95
N ASP A 470 -14.85 26.10 19.49
CA ASP A 470 -14.46 27.05 20.53
C ASP A 470 -14.68 26.52 21.95
N SER A 471 -15.11 25.26 22.09
CA SER A 471 -15.30 24.59 23.37
C SER A 471 -14.01 23.92 23.86
N ASN A 472 -13.97 23.55 25.14
CA ASN A 472 -12.85 22.79 25.72
C ASN A 472 -12.92 21.26 25.40
N ILE A 473 -13.67 20.87 24.36
CA ILE A 473 -13.82 19.46 23.96
C ILE A 473 -12.72 19.10 22.96
N ARG A 474 -12.04 17.97 23.20
CA ARG A 474 -11.06 17.43 22.24
C ARG A 474 -11.73 16.50 21.24
N PHE A 475 -11.56 16.79 19.94
CA PHE A 475 -12.02 15.92 18.85
C PHE A 475 -10.84 15.16 18.26
N LEU A 476 -10.94 13.83 18.24
CA LEU A 476 -9.87 12.92 17.86
C LEU A 476 -10.34 11.88 16.84
N ILE A 477 -9.41 11.35 16.05
CA ILE A 477 -9.60 10.17 15.20
C ILE A 477 -8.53 9.15 15.57
N ALA A 478 -8.92 7.89 15.80
CA ALA A 478 -7.99 6.84 16.19
C ALA A 478 -8.40 5.46 15.68
N GLY A 479 -7.44 4.55 15.53
CA GLY A 479 -7.72 3.12 15.47
C GLY A 479 -7.79 2.54 16.88
N VAL A 480 -8.93 1.93 17.26
CA VAL A 480 -9.16 1.37 18.60
C VAL A 480 -9.87 0.03 18.45
N ALA A 481 -9.24 -1.08 18.80
CA ALA A 481 -9.88 -2.39 18.71
C ALA A 481 -11.22 -2.44 19.50
N ASN A 482 -12.27 -2.94 18.86
CA ASN A 482 -13.54 -3.27 19.52
C ASN A 482 -14.15 -4.53 18.90
N GLU A 483 -14.28 -5.60 19.67
CA GLU A 483 -14.81 -6.89 19.21
C GLU A 483 -16.32 -6.86 18.91
N THR A 484 -17.05 -5.91 19.50
CA THR A 484 -18.52 -5.84 19.40
C THR A 484 -19.00 -4.98 18.24
N GLN A 485 -18.16 -4.07 17.74
CA GLN A 485 -18.56 -3.07 16.75
C GLN A 485 -17.67 -3.11 15.51
N LYS A 486 -18.27 -3.40 14.36
CA LYS A 486 -17.55 -3.40 13.08
C LYS A 486 -17.53 -2.02 12.43
N GLY A 487 -16.40 -1.67 11.81
CA GLY A 487 -16.22 -0.43 11.05
C GLY A 487 -15.77 0.74 11.92
N ALA A 488 -16.72 1.55 12.40
CA ALA A 488 -16.41 2.69 13.27
C ALA A 488 -17.54 3.04 14.25
N SER A 489 -17.13 3.69 15.33
CA SER A 489 -17.98 4.20 16.40
C SER A 489 -17.47 5.54 16.92
N ILE A 490 -18.25 6.19 17.77
CA ILE A 490 -17.89 7.47 18.36
C ILE A 490 -17.80 7.26 19.87
N HIS A 491 -16.60 7.38 20.40
CA HIS A 491 -16.34 7.20 21.83
C HIS A 491 -16.38 8.55 22.53
N LEU A 492 -17.05 8.62 23.68
CA LEU A 492 -17.07 9.77 24.58
C LEU A 492 -16.26 9.44 25.83
N TYR A 493 -15.29 10.29 26.13
CA TYR A 493 -14.50 10.24 27.36
C TYR A 493 -14.78 11.48 28.20
N LYS A 494 -14.84 11.27 29.52
CA LYS A 494 -14.93 12.33 30.52
C LYS A 494 -13.88 12.10 31.60
N GLU A 495 -13.08 13.13 31.88
CA GLU A 495 -12.03 13.12 32.91
C GLU A 495 -11.12 11.89 32.81
N GLY A 496 -10.65 11.57 31.61
CA GLY A 496 -9.80 10.40 31.38
C GLY A 496 -10.54 9.06 31.19
N SER A 497 -11.83 8.99 31.53
CA SER A 497 -12.58 7.72 31.57
C SER A 497 -13.56 7.58 30.40
N LEU A 498 -13.66 6.38 29.82
CA LEU A 498 -14.61 6.07 28.76
C LEU A 498 -16.05 6.05 29.33
N VAL A 499 -16.91 6.90 28.81
CA VAL A 499 -18.32 7.04 29.21
C VAL A 499 -19.25 6.27 28.27
N SER A 500 -18.97 6.32 26.97
CA SER A 500 -19.76 5.61 25.95
C SER A 500 -18.90 5.24 24.76
N GLU A 501 -19.07 4.03 24.25
CA GLU A 501 -18.49 3.56 22.98
C GLU A 501 -19.38 3.90 21.77
N ASN A 502 -20.64 4.30 22.03
CA ASN A 502 -21.66 4.61 21.03
C ASN A 502 -22.30 5.95 21.29
N PHE A 503 -21.48 6.98 21.45
CA PHE A 503 -21.99 8.32 21.58
C PHE A 503 -22.66 8.75 20.26
N GLU A 504 -23.91 9.21 20.33
CA GLU A 504 -24.62 9.80 19.21
C GLU A 504 -24.60 11.32 19.37
N PRO A 505 -23.78 12.05 18.59
CA PRO A 505 -23.70 13.49 18.71
C PRO A 505 -25.04 14.14 18.33
N PRO A 506 -25.51 15.14 19.10
CA PRO A 506 -26.69 15.89 18.72
C PRO A 506 -26.45 16.65 17.41
N SER A 507 -27.49 16.73 16.57
CA SER A 507 -27.42 17.49 15.33
C SER A 507 -27.37 19.00 15.59
N LYS A 508 -26.89 19.77 14.61
CA LYS A 508 -26.88 21.23 14.73
C LYS A 508 -28.33 21.76 14.83
N PRO A 509 -28.65 22.63 15.80
CA PRO A 509 -29.94 23.30 15.85
C PRO A 509 -30.18 24.12 14.58
N GLU A 510 -31.43 24.21 14.09
CA GLU A 510 -31.72 25.05 12.92
C GLU A 510 -31.39 26.52 13.19
N LYS A 511 -31.03 27.25 12.11
CA LYS A 511 -30.80 28.69 12.22
C LYS A 511 -32.07 29.36 12.74
N THR A 512 -31.89 30.15 13.78
CA THR A 512 -32.93 30.93 14.43
C THR A 512 -33.62 31.86 13.42
N ALA A 513 -34.91 31.66 13.18
CA ALA A 513 -35.71 32.51 12.30
C ALA A 513 -36.43 33.58 13.14
N VAL A 514 -36.30 34.86 12.76
CA VAL A 514 -37.10 35.93 13.38
C VAL A 514 -38.55 35.71 12.95
N SER A 515 -39.41 35.40 13.92
CA SER A 515 -40.83 35.12 13.66
C SER A 515 -41.68 36.39 13.74
N ASP A 516 -41.27 37.36 14.57
CA ASP A 516 -42.00 38.61 14.71
C ASP A 516 -41.09 39.75 15.24
N THR A 517 -41.35 40.99 14.82
CA THR A 517 -40.55 42.16 15.23
C THR A 517 -41.47 43.33 15.60
N THR A 518 -41.48 43.74 16.86
CA THR A 518 -42.21 44.93 17.34
C THR A 518 -41.23 46.10 17.58
N HIS A 519 -41.77 47.28 17.90
CA HIS A 519 -40.96 48.48 18.22
C HIS A 519 -40.04 48.33 19.44
N ASN A 520 -40.21 47.27 20.24
CA ASN A 520 -39.44 47.03 21.46
C ASN A 520 -39.02 45.56 21.67
N SER A 521 -39.29 44.64 20.72
CA SER A 521 -38.92 43.23 20.87
C SER A 521 -38.75 42.52 19.54
N VAL A 522 -37.86 41.53 19.50
CA VAL A 522 -37.70 40.58 18.40
C VAL A 522 -38.01 39.19 18.95
N THR A 523 -39.01 38.52 18.38
CA THR A 523 -39.35 37.14 18.73
C THR A 523 -38.67 36.20 17.74
N VAL A 524 -37.95 35.22 18.27
CA VAL A 524 -37.11 34.32 17.48
C VAL A 524 -37.59 32.88 17.68
N ARG A 525 -37.85 32.18 16.59
CA ARG A 525 -38.21 30.75 16.59
C ARG A 525 -36.94 29.92 16.48
N ILE A 526 -36.68 29.11 17.51
CA ILE A 526 -35.56 28.17 17.56
C ILE A 526 -36.15 26.77 17.39
N SER A 527 -35.80 26.07 16.31
CA SER A 527 -36.16 24.66 16.17
C SER A 527 -35.14 23.80 16.95
N PRO A 528 -35.59 22.81 17.74
CA PRO A 528 -34.69 21.90 18.42
C PRO A 528 -33.90 21.05 17.41
N PRO A 529 -32.71 20.55 17.80
CA PRO A 529 -32.01 19.56 17.00
C PRO A 529 -32.87 18.30 16.86
N GLY A 530 -32.93 17.72 15.66
CA GLY A 530 -33.76 16.55 15.37
C GLY A 530 -33.36 15.25 16.11
N PHE A 531 -32.25 15.26 16.86
CA PHE A 531 -31.77 14.16 17.69
C PHE A 531 -31.37 14.69 19.08
N GLY A 532 -31.84 14.04 20.18
CA GLY A 532 -31.17 14.14 21.49
C GLY A 532 -31.93 14.66 22.74
N LEU A 533 -33.16 14.21 23.06
CA LEU A 533 -33.65 14.20 24.46
C LEU A 533 -34.38 12.87 24.77
N PRO A 534 -33.92 12.05 25.72
CA PRO A 534 -34.55 10.76 26.02
C PRO A 534 -35.71 10.94 27.00
N LEU A 535 -36.90 11.32 26.50
CA LEU A 535 -38.14 11.12 27.22
C LEU A 535 -38.52 9.64 27.15
N LYS A 536 -38.92 9.04 28.27
CA LYS A 536 -39.51 7.71 28.27
C LYS A 536 -41.03 7.86 28.27
N GLU A 537 -41.68 7.27 27.28
CA GLU A 537 -43.14 7.16 27.26
C GLU A 537 -43.58 6.14 28.33
N GLU A 538 -44.53 6.53 29.17
CA GLU A 538 -45.14 5.68 30.19
C GLU A 538 -46.56 5.30 29.74
N ALA A 539 -46.90 4.01 29.86
CA ALA A 539 -48.24 3.56 29.56
C ALA A 539 -49.24 4.12 30.58
N MET A 540 -50.27 4.84 30.09
CA MET A 540 -51.43 5.26 30.88
C MET A 540 -52.69 4.59 30.33
N ASP A 541 -53.49 3.98 31.20
CA ASP A 541 -54.77 3.36 30.85
C ASP A 541 -55.92 4.37 30.95
N ILE A 542 -55.76 5.50 30.27
CA ILE A 542 -56.76 6.58 30.19
C ILE A 542 -56.83 7.04 28.74
N ASP A 543 -57.99 6.82 28.11
CA ASP A 543 -58.22 7.23 26.72
C ASP A 543 -58.09 8.75 26.56
N GLY A 544 -57.33 9.20 25.56
CA GLY A 544 -57.03 10.61 25.34
C GLY A 544 -55.96 11.24 26.24
N CYS A 545 -55.17 10.44 26.97
CA CYS A 545 -54.05 10.92 27.79
C CYS A 545 -52.72 10.22 27.48
N ARG A 546 -51.61 10.99 27.40
CA ARG A 546 -50.25 10.46 27.28
C ARG A 546 -49.40 10.83 28.46
N SER A 547 -48.48 9.96 28.86
CA SER A 547 -47.51 10.27 29.91
C SER A 547 -46.07 10.08 29.46
N TYR A 548 -45.23 11.03 29.87
CA TYR A 548 -43.79 11.01 29.63
C TYR A 548 -43.06 11.24 30.94
N SER A 549 -41.97 10.51 31.17
CA SER A 549 -41.11 10.74 32.33
C SER A 549 -39.69 11.16 31.95
N PHE A 550 -39.14 12.03 32.80
CA PHE A 550 -37.79 12.56 32.72
C PHE A 550 -37.06 12.30 34.04
N GLY A 551 -35.84 11.75 33.94
CA GLY A 551 -34.99 11.43 35.09
C GLY A 551 -35.38 10.11 35.79
N LYS A 552 -34.45 9.55 36.57
CA LYS A 552 -34.70 8.36 37.40
C LYS A 552 -35.74 8.67 38.48
N GLU A 553 -36.55 7.68 38.83
CA GLU A 553 -37.58 7.83 39.86
C GLU A 553 -36.98 8.36 41.18
N SER A 554 -37.68 9.30 41.79
CA SER A 554 -37.20 10.05 42.95
C SER A 554 -38.24 10.00 44.06
N PHE A 555 -37.78 9.72 45.29
CA PHE A 555 -38.63 9.72 46.50
C PHE A 555 -38.88 11.13 47.06
N ARG A 556 -38.41 12.18 46.35
CA ARG A 556 -38.70 13.57 46.71
C ARG A 556 -40.21 13.84 46.57
N ARG A 557 -40.72 14.77 47.39
CA ARG A 557 -42.13 15.20 47.35
C ARG A 557 -42.50 15.59 45.91
N ASN A 558 -43.63 15.12 45.39
CA ASN A 558 -44.12 15.47 44.06
C ASN A 558 -45.16 16.60 44.14
N ARG A 559 -45.12 17.55 43.21
CA ARG A 559 -46.16 18.58 43.04
C ARG A 559 -46.77 18.48 41.65
N THR A 560 -48.05 18.76 41.53
CA THR A 560 -48.75 18.74 40.24
C THR A 560 -49.19 20.15 39.86
N ILE A 561 -48.89 20.56 38.63
CA ILE A 561 -49.36 21.80 38.02
C ILE A 561 -50.19 21.43 36.80
N MET A 562 -51.41 21.96 36.71
CA MET A 562 -52.27 21.83 35.54
C MET A 562 -52.31 23.17 34.81
N VAL A 563 -52.02 23.16 33.50
CA VAL A 563 -51.91 24.39 32.70
C VAL A 563 -53.12 24.49 31.79
N LEU A 564 -54.05 25.39 32.15
CA LEU A 564 -55.33 25.63 31.46
C LEU A 564 -55.34 27.01 30.78
N GLY A 565 -56.00 27.12 29.63
CA GLY A 565 -56.05 28.36 28.86
C GLY A 565 -56.50 28.16 27.41
N ALA A 566 -56.99 29.23 26.77
CA ALA A 566 -57.49 29.19 25.40
C ALA A 566 -56.45 28.65 24.41
N ALA A 567 -56.87 28.12 23.26
CA ALA A 567 -55.95 27.78 22.17
C ALA A 567 -55.10 29.01 21.77
N GLY A 568 -53.79 28.82 21.53
CA GLY A 568 -52.88 29.92 21.17
C GLY A 568 -52.41 30.83 22.34
N SER A 569 -52.89 30.63 23.57
CA SER A 569 -52.52 31.47 24.73
C SER A 569 -51.09 31.29 25.28
N GLY A 570 -50.27 30.42 24.65
CA GLY A 570 -48.87 30.23 25.03
C GLY A 570 -48.63 29.20 26.15
N LYS A 571 -49.57 28.29 26.43
CA LYS A 571 -49.42 27.21 27.44
C LYS A 571 -48.14 26.39 27.27
N SER A 572 -47.89 25.86 26.08
CA SER A 572 -46.67 25.10 25.76
C SER A 572 -45.41 25.94 25.98
N THR A 573 -45.44 27.22 25.63
CA THR A 573 -44.34 28.17 25.88
C THR A 573 -44.06 28.33 27.37
N LEU A 574 -45.10 28.41 28.20
CA LEU A 574 -44.97 28.46 29.64
C LEU A 574 -44.37 27.17 30.21
N ILE A 575 -44.82 26.00 29.75
CA ILE A 575 -44.28 24.69 30.15
C ILE A 575 -42.79 24.58 29.79
N ASN A 576 -42.42 25.03 28.58
CA ASN A 576 -41.02 25.07 28.15
C ASN A 576 -40.20 26.07 28.99
N GLY A 577 -40.78 27.20 29.38
CA GLY A 577 -40.15 28.13 30.33
C GLY A 577 -39.90 27.48 31.69
N MET A 578 -40.90 26.75 32.21
CA MET A 578 -40.80 26.04 33.49
C MET A 578 -39.68 24.99 33.46
N ILE A 579 -39.58 24.16 32.42
CA ILE A 579 -38.52 23.13 32.38
C ILE A 579 -37.12 23.75 32.31
N ASN A 580 -36.93 24.81 31.52
CA ASN A 580 -35.64 25.51 31.42
C ASN A 580 -35.23 26.10 32.77
N TYR A 581 -36.17 26.70 33.51
CA TYR A 581 -35.91 27.15 34.86
C TYR A 581 -35.53 26.01 35.80
N ILE A 582 -36.28 24.90 35.77
CA ILE A 582 -36.09 23.73 36.66
C ILE A 582 -34.70 23.13 36.48
N VAL A 583 -34.25 22.96 35.23
CA VAL A 583 -32.93 22.38 34.91
C VAL A 583 -31.80 23.41 34.93
N GLY A 584 -32.09 24.65 35.33
CA GLY A 584 -31.09 25.67 35.63
C GLY A 584 -30.56 26.44 34.42
N VAL A 585 -31.28 26.44 33.30
CA VAL A 585 -30.91 27.23 32.10
C VAL A 585 -31.12 28.72 32.39
N GLU A 586 -30.04 29.48 32.26
CA GLU A 586 -29.99 30.92 32.44
C GLU A 586 -30.25 31.67 31.13
N TRP A 587 -30.64 32.94 31.23
CA TRP A 587 -30.93 33.76 30.05
C TRP A 587 -29.77 33.84 29.06
N LYS A 588 -28.53 33.87 29.58
CA LYS A 588 -27.28 33.93 28.82
C LYS A 588 -26.93 32.63 28.09
N ASP A 589 -27.55 31.51 28.44
CA ASP A 589 -27.27 30.23 27.83
C ASP A 589 -27.78 30.23 26.38
N SER A 590 -27.03 29.61 25.47
CA SER A 590 -27.32 29.63 24.03
C SER A 590 -28.31 28.56 23.57
N PHE A 591 -28.86 27.76 24.50
CA PHE A 591 -29.77 26.66 24.21
C PHE A 591 -31.01 26.71 25.12
N ARG A 592 -32.12 26.09 24.68
CA ARG A 592 -33.32 25.88 25.51
C ARG A 592 -33.83 24.47 25.32
N PHE A 593 -34.21 23.82 26.40
CA PHE A 593 -34.91 22.54 26.35
C PHE A 593 -36.37 22.75 25.96
N LYS A 594 -36.92 21.82 25.19
CA LYS A 594 -38.35 21.78 24.86
C LYS A 594 -38.93 20.48 25.38
N LEU A 595 -39.98 20.58 26.17
CA LEU A 595 -40.71 19.44 26.73
C LEU A 595 -41.89 19.05 25.83
N THR A 596 -42.52 20.03 25.17
CA THR A 596 -43.69 19.85 24.32
C THR A 596 -43.30 19.82 22.84
N ASP A 597 -43.54 18.73 22.11
CA ASP A 597 -43.40 18.74 20.64
C ASP A 597 -44.67 19.31 19.99
N GLU A 598 -44.51 20.33 19.14
CA GLU A 598 -45.63 20.95 18.42
C GLU A 598 -45.38 20.68 16.94
N GLY A 599 -46.05 19.65 16.41
CA GLY A 599 -45.91 19.26 15.00
C GLY A 599 -46.22 20.41 14.04
N GLN A 600 -45.42 20.57 12.99
CA GLN A 600 -45.47 21.71 12.06
C GLN A 600 -46.70 21.75 11.11
N LEU A 601 -47.78 21.02 11.36
CA LEU A 601 -48.82 20.74 10.35
C LEU A 601 -50.19 21.41 10.57
N ARG A 602 -50.42 22.19 11.63
CA ARG A 602 -51.76 22.82 11.86
C ARG A 602 -51.68 24.33 12.05
N SER A 603 -52.69 25.04 11.54
CA SER A 603 -52.79 26.51 11.63
C SER A 603 -52.92 27.00 13.08
N GLN A 604 -52.52 28.24 13.38
CA GLN A 604 -52.59 28.82 14.74
C GLN A 604 -54.02 28.89 15.32
N ALA A 605 -55.06 28.72 14.49
CA ALA A 605 -56.47 28.75 14.90
C ALA A 605 -57.01 27.39 15.38
N GLU A 606 -56.24 26.30 15.22
CA GLU A 606 -56.58 24.96 15.70
C GLU A 606 -55.70 24.61 16.91
N SER A 607 -56.27 24.03 17.98
CA SER A 607 -55.49 23.59 19.14
C SER A 607 -54.44 22.55 18.72
N GLN A 608 -53.18 22.90 18.96
CA GLN A 608 -52.02 22.04 18.68
C GLN A 608 -51.94 20.82 19.61
N THR A 609 -52.52 20.91 20.81
CA THR A 609 -52.67 19.79 21.75
C THR A 609 -54.07 19.19 21.59
N SER A 610 -54.18 17.93 21.15
CA SER A 610 -55.46 17.21 20.98
C SER A 610 -55.84 16.31 22.16
N GLU A 611 -54.87 16.03 23.03
CA GLU A 611 -54.92 15.07 24.14
C GLU A 611 -54.33 15.70 25.40
N ILE A 612 -54.68 15.20 26.59
CA ILE A 612 -54.05 15.65 27.84
C ILE A 612 -52.67 15.00 27.94
N THR A 613 -51.61 15.80 28.09
CA THR A 613 -50.24 15.27 28.19
C THR A 613 -49.68 15.49 29.60
N VAL A 614 -49.22 14.41 30.23
CA VAL A 614 -48.68 14.42 31.60
C VAL A 614 -47.18 14.22 31.56
N TYR A 615 -46.44 15.25 31.92
CA TYR A 615 -44.98 15.20 32.04
C TYR A 615 -44.56 15.01 33.50
N LYS A 616 -43.95 13.87 33.82
CA LYS A 616 -43.39 13.57 35.13
C LYS A 616 -41.90 13.88 35.14
N VAL A 617 -41.53 15.01 35.73
CA VAL A 617 -40.16 15.49 35.87
C VAL A 617 -39.63 15.09 37.26
N ASN A 618 -38.93 13.95 37.31
CA ASN A 618 -38.37 13.44 38.57
C ASN A 618 -37.16 14.29 38.98
N HIS A 619 -37.15 14.77 40.22
CA HIS A 619 -36.04 15.57 40.74
C HIS A 619 -34.69 14.88 40.56
N GLN A 620 -33.74 15.56 39.90
CA GLN A 620 -32.33 15.18 39.83
C GLN A 620 -31.46 16.20 40.58
N GLU A 621 -30.28 15.76 41.02
CA GLU A 621 -29.29 16.64 41.63
C GLU A 621 -28.89 17.74 40.62
N GLY A 622 -28.91 19.00 41.07
CA GLY A 622 -28.67 20.18 40.21
C GLY A 622 -29.93 20.93 39.75
N PHE A 623 -31.14 20.41 40.00
CA PHE A 623 -32.37 21.18 39.72
C PHE A 623 -32.49 22.42 40.62
N LYS A 624 -33.06 23.50 40.09
CA LYS A 624 -33.35 24.73 40.86
C LYS A 624 -34.49 24.54 41.87
N ILE A 625 -35.30 23.49 41.74
CA ILE A 625 -36.40 23.15 42.66
C ILE A 625 -36.07 21.88 43.48
N PRO A 626 -36.43 21.81 44.77
CA PRO A 626 -36.09 20.67 45.64
C PRO A 626 -37.14 19.53 45.62
N TYR A 627 -37.98 19.45 44.59
CA TYR A 627 -39.09 18.50 44.48
C TYR A 627 -39.28 18.02 43.04
N SER A 628 -39.94 16.86 42.87
CA SER A 628 -40.39 16.39 41.56
C SER A 628 -41.64 17.18 41.11
N LEU A 629 -41.83 17.30 39.81
CA LEU A 629 -42.94 18.06 39.24
C LEU A 629 -43.69 17.23 38.19
N THR A 630 -45.01 17.11 38.35
CA THR A 630 -45.92 16.63 37.32
C THR A 630 -46.60 17.82 36.67
N ILE A 631 -46.45 17.96 35.35
CA ILE A 631 -47.10 19.00 34.56
C ILE A 631 -48.18 18.34 33.72
N VAL A 632 -49.42 18.77 33.91
CA VAL A 632 -50.58 18.34 33.12
C VAL A 632 -50.87 19.43 32.11
N ASP A 633 -50.51 19.17 30.86
CA ASP A 633 -50.83 20.02 29.72
C ASP A 633 -52.21 19.67 29.17
N THR A 634 -53.11 20.65 29.14
CA THR A 634 -54.48 20.44 28.66
C THR A 634 -54.66 21.06 27.27
N PRO A 635 -55.53 20.47 26.41
CA PRO A 635 -55.98 21.12 25.18
C PRO A 635 -56.48 22.55 25.41
N GLY A 636 -56.32 23.43 24.41
CA GLY A 636 -56.88 24.77 24.48
C GLY A 636 -58.38 24.77 24.25
N PHE A 637 -59.12 25.56 25.04
CA PHE A 637 -60.55 25.81 24.81
C PHE A 637 -60.78 26.93 23.79
N GLY A 638 -61.95 26.92 23.13
CA GLY A 638 -62.38 27.98 22.21
C GLY A 638 -61.76 27.93 20.82
N ASP A 639 -61.41 26.74 20.32
CA ASP A 639 -60.90 26.56 18.96
C ASP A 639 -62.02 26.21 17.94
N THR A 640 -61.65 26.05 16.67
CA THR A 640 -62.59 25.81 15.55
C THR A 640 -63.37 24.49 15.66
N ARG A 641 -63.11 23.65 16.67
CA ARG A 641 -63.76 22.33 16.86
C ARG A 641 -65.05 22.44 17.69
N GLY A 642 -65.42 23.63 18.17
CA GLY A 642 -66.75 23.97 18.68
C GLY A 642 -66.98 23.73 20.18
N ILE A 643 -68.04 24.35 20.71
CA ILE A 643 -68.40 24.40 22.15
C ILE A 643 -68.65 23.00 22.75
N GLU A 644 -69.05 22.02 21.95
CA GLU A 644 -69.27 20.64 22.42
C GLU A 644 -67.96 19.97 22.88
N ARG A 645 -66.83 20.26 22.22
CA ARG A 645 -65.51 19.77 22.62
C ARG A 645 -65.00 20.49 23.87
N ASP A 646 -65.28 21.78 23.98
CA ASP A 646 -64.93 22.58 25.17
C ASP A 646 -65.68 22.13 26.44
N ARG A 647 -66.84 21.47 26.31
CA ARG A 647 -67.56 20.85 27.45
C ARG A 647 -67.01 19.48 27.85
N ALA A 648 -66.23 18.82 27.00
CA ALA A 648 -65.66 17.50 27.25
C ALA A 648 -64.25 17.55 27.86
N ILE A 649 -63.59 18.71 27.78
CA ILE A 649 -62.32 19.07 28.45
C ILE A 649 -62.65 19.57 29.87
#